data_AF-A0A7S4ULL0-F1
#
_entry.id   AF-A0A7S4ULL0-F1
#
_cell.length_a   1.000
_cell.length_b   1.000
_cell.length_c   1.000
_cell.angle_alpha   90.00
_cell.angle_beta   90.00
_cell.angle_gamma   90.00
#
_symmetry.space_group_name_H-M   'P 1'
#
loop_
_entity.id
_entity.type
_entity.pdbx_description
1 polymer ?
#
loop_
_entity_poly.entity_id
_entity_poly.type
_entity_poly.pdbx_seq_one_letter_code
_entity_poly.pdbx_strand_id
1 'polypeptide(L)'
;DCVLWTEIPFEVLTNMGVLCHETKKLEEAIVYYGRALQALDEDKHYYAPFVDWEYSDDEDDENNTTSLKTATLDKHGDVDGGIVRHADNHLFWVYVDVGVTLKVKEGDETVLIVVEEKEDDEENDAALSPLEKLSVGDFVRIGNDFESEVKALEQNSIVIAKPYPKSEEEKEEQVKIHVKRGNRRLCNPPAISVAFNLARLHESAGRIIPAVELHKAIVKRHPAYVNSYLRLACISRDCGSLHHCSEWLKAAMTVAPGNPEVLTLVGNLHLSLCDWAPAQSVFDQLLSQKVPNVEAYAMLSLGNIYFNNLKTPKKYSKHLQYAADLYKRILTKDKANAYAANGLGTVLAEKGELFKAKEVFHRVREVSGDTILDTLLNLGHIYLAQKKHPEALQMYQSYRTRTRSTGAPITSKSQDDDDAEVLLYIAFAYFDWARQTELFNDARAAPADERYKKCTEFIELAMKKSRKENVLLRYNWCMTKLHAANCVLQKLTRNIRRTAQEVQDALNGLEESLPYVQTFLQWKTEKKRIPITTSMLNDFVAHCKANIESAKSHLGEELKKESEAREFREMQRIEAASKEKEKEIEMQVKKEKEARKMEAREYRARAKMEKVNALLVDWDLQEQRQKAENAKKRKEGIMGDAPLGTMVTEDGIYDTGVNQAETRVLFGGDIETDSDDDDFDPNKPDEEEEKGEDGSKSGKEDSDEDDVPAETEKTLFGDDSSSSDESDDELVPTNKKKKKSKRGDDDEGGDNKRRRVMEDE
;
A
#
# COMPACT_ATOMS: atom_id res chain seq x y z
N ASP A 1 -26.12 5.43 -46.66
CA ASP A 1 -25.90 6.71 -47.40
C ASP A 1 -24.46 6.86 -47.87
N CYS A 2 -24.09 6.16 -48.95
CA CYS A 2 -22.72 6.12 -49.46
C CYS A 2 -22.50 7.20 -50.53
N VAL A 3 -22.58 8.48 -50.14
CA VAL A 3 -22.57 9.63 -51.05
C VAL A 3 -21.50 10.64 -50.66
N LEU A 4 -20.62 10.99 -51.61
CA LEU A 4 -19.71 12.17 -51.61
C LEU A 4 -18.73 12.32 -50.42
N TRP A 5 -17.92 11.30 -50.15
CA TRP A 5 -16.74 11.42 -49.26
C TRP A 5 -15.42 11.66 -50.01
N THR A 6 -15.42 11.55 -51.35
CA THR A 6 -14.24 11.69 -52.23
C THR A 6 -13.87 13.14 -52.59
N GLU A 7 -14.67 14.12 -52.19
CA GLU A 7 -14.46 15.55 -52.49
C GLU A 7 -14.03 16.39 -51.27
N ILE A 8 -13.87 15.79 -50.08
CA ILE A 8 -13.57 16.54 -48.86
C ILE A 8 -12.10 17.02 -48.89
N PRO A 9 -11.83 18.34 -48.76
CA PRO A 9 -10.47 18.86 -48.72
C PRO A 9 -9.65 18.30 -47.56
N PHE A 10 -8.35 18.09 -47.78
CA PHE A 10 -7.46 17.49 -46.77
C PHE A 10 -7.38 18.34 -45.49
N GLU A 11 -7.57 19.66 -45.58
CA GLU A 11 -7.61 20.57 -44.43
C GLU A 11 -8.81 20.26 -43.52
N VAL A 12 -9.97 19.94 -44.10
CA VAL A 12 -11.17 19.56 -43.34
C VAL A 12 -10.95 18.23 -42.64
N LEU A 13 -10.42 17.23 -43.36
CA LEU A 13 -10.08 15.92 -42.79
C LEU A 13 -8.99 16.03 -41.70
N THR A 14 -7.99 16.89 -41.89
CA THR A 14 -6.94 17.14 -40.89
C THR A 14 -7.52 17.82 -39.65
N ASN A 15 -8.42 18.79 -39.80
CA ASN A 15 -9.07 19.47 -38.68
C ASN A 15 -10.01 18.52 -37.91
N MET A 16 -10.72 17.61 -38.59
CA MET A 16 -11.49 16.53 -37.96
C MET A 16 -10.56 15.58 -37.18
N GLY A 17 -9.41 15.21 -37.74
CA GLY A 17 -8.39 14.41 -37.05
C GLY A 17 -7.82 15.10 -35.80
N VAL A 18 -7.65 16.44 -35.84
CA VAL A 18 -7.25 17.23 -34.67
C VAL A 18 -8.36 17.25 -33.61
N LEU A 19 -9.61 17.48 -34.01
CA LEU A 19 -10.75 17.49 -33.09
C LEU A 19 -10.95 16.12 -32.41
N CYS A 20 -10.86 15.02 -33.15
CA CYS A 20 -10.92 13.66 -32.60
C CYS A 20 -9.72 13.37 -31.67
N HIS A 21 -8.51 13.85 -32.00
CA HIS A 21 -7.33 13.73 -31.13
C HIS A 21 -7.51 14.50 -29.81
N GLU A 22 -7.96 15.77 -29.86
CA GLU A 22 -8.19 16.58 -28.66
C GLU A 22 -9.34 16.04 -27.78
N THR A 23 -10.37 15.46 -28.40
CA THR A 23 -11.49 14.78 -27.70
C THR A 23 -11.17 13.33 -27.29
N LYS A 24 -9.92 12.86 -27.49
CA LYS A 24 -9.43 11.51 -27.18
C LYS A 24 -10.10 10.36 -27.93
N LYS A 25 -10.81 10.65 -29.03
CA LYS A 25 -11.30 9.69 -30.02
C LYS A 25 -10.14 9.25 -30.92
N LEU A 26 -9.19 8.52 -30.33
CA LEU A 26 -7.89 8.26 -30.96
C LEU A 26 -8.00 7.44 -32.25
N GLU A 27 -8.94 6.49 -32.33
CA GLU A 27 -9.11 5.61 -33.49
C GLU A 27 -9.73 6.36 -34.68
N GLU A 28 -10.81 7.12 -34.45
CA GLU A 28 -11.38 8.06 -35.43
C GLU A 28 -10.32 9.02 -35.98
N ALA A 29 -9.44 9.54 -35.11
CA ALA A 29 -8.38 10.45 -35.52
C ALA A 29 -7.37 9.78 -36.47
N ILE A 30 -7.06 8.48 -36.32
CA ILE A 30 -6.22 7.74 -37.29
C ILE A 30 -6.89 7.75 -38.66
N VAL A 31 -8.18 7.39 -38.71
CA VAL A 31 -8.95 7.32 -39.97
C VAL A 31 -9.00 8.68 -40.66
N TYR A 32 -9.24 9.77 -39.92
CA TYR A 32 -9.25 11.11 -40.49
C TYR A 32 -7.88 11.56 -41.02
N TYR A 33 -6.77 11.30 -40.31
CA TYR A 33 -5.44 11.61 -40.82
C TYR A 33 -5.04 10.71 -42.01
N GLY A 34 -5.43 9.43 -42.00
CA GLY A 34 -5.21 8.50 -43.10
C GLY A 34 -5.93 8.95 -44.38
N ARG A 35 -7.22 9.29 -44.26
CA ARG A 35 -8.02 9.85 -45.37
C ARG A 35 -7.48 11.23 -45.82
N ALA A 36 -6.98 12.08 -44.92
CA ALA A 36 -6.32 13.34 -45.30
C ALA A 36 -5.00 13.10 -46.08
N LEU A 37 -4.23 12.08 -45.73
CA LEU A 37 -3.01 11.68 -46.45
C LEU A 37 -3.31 11.02 -47.81
N GLN A 38 -4.47 10.40 -47.98
CA GLN A 38 -4.97 9.93 -49.28
C GLN A 38 -5.48 11.09 -50.16
N ALA A 39 -6.18 12.08 -49.58
CA ALA A 39 -6.65 13.27 -50.29
C ALA A 39 -5.50 14.18 -50.80
N LEU A 40 -4.32 14.06 -50.20
CA LEU A 40 -3.07 14.74 -50.59
C LEU A 40 -2.23 13.97 -51.62
N ASP A 41 -2.68 12.79 -52.06
CA ASP A 41 -1.97 11.95 -53.02
C ASP A 41 -2.42 12.27 -54.45
N GLU A 42 -1.46 12.65 -55.30
CA GLU A 42 -1.73 13.04 -56.69
C GLU A 42 -2.03 11.79 -57.57
N ASP A 43 -1.39 10.66 -57.25
CA ASP A 43 -1.55 9.36 -57.92
C ASP A 43 -2.82 8.61 -57.45
N LYS A 44 -4.01 9.16 -57.76
CA LYS A 44 -5.35 8.66 -57.37
C LYS A 44 -5.76 7.28 -57.94
N HIS A 45 -4.83 6.42 -58.33
CA HIS A 45 -5.09 5.14 -59.01
C HIS A 45 -4.49 3.89 -58.34
N TYR A 46 -3.62 4.03 -57.33
CA TYR A 46 -2.83 2.90 -56.80
C TYR A 46 -3.12 2.44 -55.37
N TYR A 47 -4.27 2.81 -54.81
CA TYR A 47 -4.67 2.38 -53.47
C TYR A 47 -6.10 1.86 -53.47
N ALA A 48 -6.28 0.65 -52.94
CA ALA A 48 -7.55 0.25 -52.36
C ALA A 48 -7.95 1.26 -51.25
N PRO A 49 -9.24 1.37 -50.89
CA PRO A 49 -9.66 2.16 -49.74
C PRO A 49 -8.81 1.85 -48.51
N PHE A 50 -8.64 2.84 -47.62
CA PHE A 50 -8.15 2.55 -46.27
C PHE A 50 -9.25 1.69 -45.63
N VAL A 51 -9.03 0.36 -45.60
CA VAL A 51 -10.10 -0.63 -45.44
C VAL A 51 -11.02 -0.21 -44.31
N ASP A 52 -12.28 0.04 -44.66
CA ASP A 52 -13.25 0.48 -43.67
C ASP A 52 -13.32 -0.59 -42.58
N TRP A 53 -13.14 -0.16 -41.33
CA TRP A 53 -13.43 -0.98 -40.16
C TRP A 53 -14.95 -1.11 -40.06
N GLU A 54 -15.51 -1.94 -40.93
CA GLU A 54 -16.87 -2.44 -40.79
C GLU A 54 -16.93 -3.20 -39.47
N TYR A 55 -17.71 -2.66 -38.53
CA TYR A 55 -18.12 -3.37 -37.34
C TYR A 55 -18.95 -4.59 -37.78
N SER A 56 -18.38 -5.78 -37.68
CA SER A 56 -19.17 -7.01 -37.62
C SER A 56 -19.80 -7.09 -36.23
N ASP A 57 -21.04 -6.58 -36.09
CA ASP A 57 -21.88 -6.72 -34.89
C ASP A 57 -22.43 -8.18 -34.77
N ASP A 58 -21.56 -9.16 -35.01
CA ASP A 58 -21.84 -10.61 -34.94
C ASP A 58 -21.17 -11.17 -33.67
N GLU A 59 -21.93 -11.37 -32.59
CA GLU A 59 -21.41 -11.80 -31.27
C GLU A 59 -21.02 -13.30 -31.19
N ASP A 60 -21.24 -14.10 -32.25
CA ASP A 60 -21.32 -15.57 -32.19
C ASP A 60 -20.21 -16.34 -32.98
N ASP A 61 -18.93 -15.92 -32.93
CA ASP A 61 -17.83 -16.70 -33.55
C ASP A 61 -16.51 -16.74 -32.74
N GLU A 62 -16.48 -17.58 -31.68
CA GLU A 62 -15.36 -17.74 -30.73
C GLU A 62 -14.00 -18.16 -31.32
N ASN A 63 -13.89 -18.47 -32.63
CA ASN A 63 -12.65 -18.98 -33.24
C ASN A 63 -11.86 -17.98 -34.09
N ASN A 64 -12.42 -16.82 -34.47
CA ASN A 64 -11.71 -15.88 -35.34
C ASN A 64 -10.71 -15.00 -34.56
N THR A 65 -9.62 -15.60 -34.11
CA THR A 65 -8.50 -14.88 -33.46
C THR A 65 -7.71 -14.08 -34.47
N THR A 66 -8.22 -12.88 -34.80
CA THR A 66 -7.58 -11.89 -35.67
C THR A 66 -6.20 -11.52 -35.13
N SER A 67 -5.18 -12.25 -35.57
CA SER A 67 -3.84 -12.18 -34.97
C SER A 67 -3.19 -10.82 -35.22
N LEU A 68 -3.28 -9.94 -34.22
CA LEU A 68 -2.42 -8.77 -34.05
C LEU A 68 -0.96 -9.24 -34.10
N LYS A 69 -0.35 -9.17 -35.29
CA LYS A 69 1.03 -9.60 -35.54
C LYS A 69 1.99 -8.67 -34.78
N THR A 70 2.27 -9.05 -33.54
CA THR A 70 3.15 -8.35 -32.62
C THR A 70 4.55 -8.24 -33.21
N ALA A 71 4.97 -7.00 -33.48
CA ALA A 71 6.30 -6.74 -34.02
C ALA A 71 7.37 -7.16 -33.00
N THR A 72 8.14 -8.20 -33.32
CA THR A 72 9.20 -8.72 -32.47
C THR A 72 10.41 -7.77 -32.44
N LEU A 73 10.94 -7.53 -31.23
CA LEU A 73 12.09 -6.65 -31.00
C LEU A 73 13.41 -7.35 -31.33
N ASP A 74 14.06 -6.91 -32.41
CA ASP A 74 15.51 -7.10 -32.58
C ASP A 74 16.26 -5.95 -31.88
N LYS A 75 17.14 -6.31 -30.93
CA LYS A 75 17.79 -5.36 -30.02
C LYS A 75 19.07 -4.74 -30.58
N HIS A 76 19.00 -4.07 -31.73
CA HIS A 76 20.11 -3.22 -32.19
C HIS A 76 19.61 -1.85 -32.63
N GLY A 77 20.12 -0.81 -31.97
CA GLY A 77 20.15 0.52 -32.53
C GLY A 77 21.40 0.66 -33.37
N ASP A 78 21.24 0.90 -34.66
CA ASP A 78 22.30 1.40 -35.53
C ASP A 78 21.71 2.35 -36.57
N VAL A 79 22.55 3.20 -37.16
CA VAL A 79 22.14 4.26 -38.10
C VAL A 79 22.62 3.93 -39.52
N ASP A 80 22.27 2.74 -39.99
CA ASP A 80 22.30 2.39 -41.41
C ASP A 80 21.29 1.26 -41.71
N GLY A 81 20.73 1.26 -42.93
CA GLY A 81 19.96 0.14 -43.51
C GLY A 81 18.66 -0.33 -42.82
N GLY A 82 18.30 0.17 -41.63
CA GLY A 82 17.18 -0.35 -40.84
C GLY A 82 15.81 -0.33 -41.53
N ILE A 83 15.24 -1.52 -41.77
CA ILE A 83 13.89 -1.69 -42.32
C ILE A 83 12.85 -1.25 -41.28
N VAL A 84 12.08 -0.23 -41.64
CA VAL A 84 10.88 0.24 -40.91
C VAL A 84 9.84 -0.88 -40.85
N ARG A 85 9.32 -1.22 -39.67
CA ARG A 85 8.52 -2.44 -39.47
C ARG A 85 7.01 -2.22 -39.25
N HIS A 86 6.52 -0.99 -39.12
CA HIS A 86 5.09 -0.76 -38.81
C HIS A 86 4.13 -0.92 -40.01
N ALA A 87 2.83 -1.05 -39.73
CA ALA A 87 1.77 -1.16 -40.73
C ALA A 87 1.57 0.12 -41.57
N ASP A 88 1.82 1.30 -40.98
CA ASP A 88 1.76 2.60 -41.69
C ASP A 88 2.90 2.81 -42.72
N ASN A 89 3.68 1.76 -42.99
CA ASN A 89 4.76 1.72 -43.99
C ASN A 89 4.34 2.21 -45.39
N HIS A 90 3.05 2.14 -45.71
CA HIS A 90 2.45 2.72 -46.90
C HIS A 90 2.69 4.25 -47.05
N LEU A 91 3.14 4.95 -46.01
CA LEU A 91 3.59 6.34 -46.08
C LEU A 91 5.04 6.53 -46.54
N PHE A 92 5.83 5.45 -46.59
CA PHE A 92 7.26 5.47 -46.93
C PHE A 92 7.61 4.66 -48.18
N TRP A 93 6.82 3.65 -48.51
CA TRP A 93 6.92 2.92 -49.78
C TRP A 93 5.54 2.55 -50.34
N VAL A 94 5.52 2.32 -51.65
CA VAL A 94 4.33 1.92 -52.42
C VAL A 94 4.74 0.73 -53.29
N TYR A 95 3.84 -0.23 -53.46
CA TYR A 95 3.94 -1.21 -54.52
C TYR A 95 3.34 -0.61 -55.79
N VAL A 96 4.21 -0.05 -56.64
CA VAL A 96 3.84 0.60 -57.90
C VAL A 96 3.75 -0.48 -58.97
N ASP A 97 2.61 -0.61 -59.67
CA ASP A 97 2.53 -1.42 -60.89
C ASP A 97 3.45 -0.80 -61.94
N VAL A 98 4.29 -1.61 -62.56
CA VAL A 98 5.31 -1.16 -63.52
C VAL A 98 4.86 -1.38 -64.96
N GLY A 99 3.68 -1.98 -65.16
CA GLY A 99 3.21 -2.44 -66.46
C GLY A 99 4.06 -3.61 -66.95
N VAL A 100 4.25 -4.62 -66.09
CA VAL A 100 5.05 -5.81 -66.37
C VAL A 100 4.29 -7.05 -65.90
N THR A 101 3.77 -7.83 -66.85
CA THR A 101 3.20 -9.15 -66.62
C THR A 101 4.27 -10.24 -66.77
N LEU A 102 4.18 -11.26 -65.93
CA LEU A 102 5.12 -12.36 -65.88
C LEU A 102 4.42 -13.71 -66.00
N LYS A 103 5.10 -14.69 -66.61
CA LYS A 103 4.71 -16.10 -66.56
C LYS A 103 5.84 -16.90 -65.91
N VAL A 104 5.53 -17.72 -64.91
CA VAL A 104 6.53 -18.55 -64.23
C VAL A 104 7.10 -19.59 -65.20
N LYS A 105 8.42 -19.77 -65.22
CA LYS A 105 9.06 -20.76 -66.10
C LYS A 105 8.62 -22.19 -65.75
N GLU A 106 8.55 -23.03 -66.77
CA GLU A 106 8.36 -24.48 -66.57
C GLU A 106 9.64 -25.09 -66.02
N GLY A 107 9.51 -25.87 -64.94
CA GLY A 107 10.63 -26.56 -64.28
C GLY A 107 11.47 -25.73 -63.29
N ASP A 108 11.31 -24.41 -63.21
CA ASP A 108 12.06 -23.57 -62.25
C ASP A 108 11.19 -22.43 -61.68
N GLU A 109 10.83 -22.55 -60.39
CA GLU A 109 9.98 -21.59 -59.68
C GLU A 109 10.74 -20.33 -59.21
N THR A 110 12.06 -20.28 -59.41
CA THR A 110 12.89 -19.11 -59.10
C THR A 110 13.09 -18.17 -60.30
N VAL A 111 12.61 -18.55 -61.49
CA VAL A 111 12.78 -17.79 -62.73
C VAL A 111 11.42 -17.44 -63.33
N LEU A 112 11.15 -16.14 -63.44
CA LEU A 112 9.95 -15.60 -64.08
C LEU A 112 10.31 -15.08 -65.47
N ILE A 113 9.51 -15.38 -66.48
CA ILE A 113 9.68 -14.88 -67.85
C ILE A 113 8.78 -13.66 -68.02
N VAL A 114 9.32 -12.59 -68.63
CA VAL A 114 8.54 -11.40 -68.97
C VAL A 114 7.63 -11.69 -70.16
N VAL A 115 6.35 -11.35 -70.04
CA VAL A 115 5.40 -11.36 -71.15
C VAL A 115 5.32 -9.93 -71.70
N GLU A 116 5.72 -9.74 -72.95
CA GLU A 116 5.51 -8.47 -73.64
C GLU A 116 4.08 -8.46 -74.20
N GLU A 117 3.17 -7.78 -73.50
CA GLU A 117 1.92 -7.36 -74.12
C GLU A 117 2.22 -6.22 -75.09
N LYS A 118 1.88 -6.42 -76.37
CA LYS A 118 1.84 -5.35 -77.36
C LYS A 118 0.52 -4.61 -77.20
N GLU A 119 0.55 -3.46 -76.58
CA GLU A 119 -0.50 -2.47 -76.76
C GLU A 119 -0.36 -1.89 -78.17
N ASP A 120 -1.36 -2.10 -79.04
CA ASP A 120 -1.40 -1.59 -80.42
C ASP A 120 -1.76 -0.08 -80.48
N ASP A 121 -1.19 0.71 -79.56
CA ASP A 121 -1.34 2.17 -79.53
C ASP A 121 -0.17 2.84 -80.26
N GLU A 122 -0.47 3.52 -81.36
CA GLU A 122 0.49 4.35 -82.10
C GLU A 122 0.85 5.63 -81.30
N GLU A 123 2.07 6.16 -81.51
CA GLU A 123 2.61 7.40 -80.90
C GLU A 123 3.06 7.37 -79.42
N ASN A 124 4.08 6.56 -79.07
CA ASN A 124 5.03 6.96 -78.00
C ASN A 124 6.44 6.35 -78.14
N ASP A 125 7.29 7.02 -78.93
CA ASP A 125 8.65 6.60 -79.32
C ASP A 125 9.71 6.77 -78.19
N ALA A 126 9.30 6.58 -76.93
CA ALA A 126 10.09 6.84 -75.72
C ALA A 126 9.79 5.88 -74.54
N ALA A 127 9.06 4.79 -74.77
CA ALA A 127 8.78 3.79 -73.74
C ALA A 127 10.04 2.97 -73.40
N LEU A 128 10.58 3.14 -72.18
CA LEU A 128 11.60 2.27 -71.61
C LEU A 128 11.10 0.82 -71.57
N SER A 129 11.96 -0.14 -71.93
CA SER A 129 11.58 -1.55 -71.99
C SER A 129 11.13 -2.09 -70.62
N PRO A 130 10.28 -3.12 -70.57
CA PRO A 130 9.74 -3.66 -69.32
C PRO A 130 10.80 -3.98 -68.25
N LEU A 131 11.99 -4.43 -68.69
CA LEU A 131 13.12 -4.78 -67.82
C LEU A 131 13.97 -3.57 -67.37
N GLU A 132 14.03 -2.47 -68.14
CA GLU A 132 14.73 -1.23 -67.73
C GLU A 132 14.02 -0.49 -66.58
N LYS A 133 12.74 -0.80 -66.35
CA LYS A 133 11.95 -0.26 -65.23
C LYS A 133 12.24 -0.95 -63.88
N LEU A 134 13.04 -2.03 -63.89
CA LEU A 134 13.42 -2.87 -62.74
C LEU A 134 14.93 -2.75 -62.45
N SER A 135 15.30 -2.90 -61.18
CA SER A 135 16.71 -2.95 -60.74
C SER A 135 17.00 -4.20 -59.90
N VAL A 136 18.22 -4.74 -60.03
CA VAL A 136 18.71 -5.81 -59.16
C VAL A 136 18.79 -5.30 -57.71
N GLY A 137 18.22 -6.04 -56.77
CA GLY A 137 17.97 -5.60 -55.39
C GLY A 137 16.61 -4.94 -55.17
N ASP A 138 15.75 -4.81 -56.18
CA ASP A 138 14.36 -4.37 -55.99
C ASP A 138 13.56 -5.42 -55.22
N PHE A 139 12.81 -4.98 -54.22
CA PHE A 139 11.75 -5.78 -53.58
C PHE A 139 10.47 -5.67 -54.41
N VAL A 140 9.86 -6.82 -54.71
CA VAL A 140 8.71 -6.92 -55.61
C VAL A 140 7.59 -7.75 -55.00
N ARG A 141 6.34 -7.34 -55.24
CA ARG A 141 5.12 -8.08 -54.95
C ARG A 141 4.63 -8.66 -56.27
N ILE A 142 4.52 -9.98 -56.33
CA ILE A 142 4.12 -10.75 -57.51
C ILE A 142 2.72 -11.30 -57.22
N GLY A 143 1.74 -10.92 -58.04
CA GLY A 143 0.34 -11.24 -57.77
C GLY A 143 -0.16 -10.61 -56.47
N ASN A 144 -1.14 -11.26 -55.83
CA ASN A 144 -1.79 -10.67 -54.67
C ASN A 144 -0.93 -10.68 -53.40
N ASP A 145 -0.21 -11.75 -53.04
CA ASP A 145 0.38 -11.83 -51.68
C ASP A 145 1.85 -12.30 -51.58
N PHE A 146 2.55 -12.49 -52.70
CA PHE A 146 3.93 -13.00 -52.67
C PHE A 146 5.00 -11.89 -52.77
N GLU A 147 5.80 -11.68 -51.72
CA GLU A 147 6.93 -10.75 -51.70
C GLU A 147 8.30 -11.45 -51.87
N SER A 148 9.10 -10.99 -52.84
CA SER A 148 10.46 -11.48 -53.14
C SER A 148 11.42 -10.35 -53.49
N GLU A 149 12.71 -10.66 -53.64
CA GLU A 149 13.78 -9.71 -54.03
C GLU A 149 14.35 -10.15 -55.39
N VAL A 150 14.62 -9.19 -56.29
CA VAL A 150 15.20 -9.46 -57.61
C VAL A 150 16.71 -9.69 -57.50
N LYS A 151 17.14 -10.95 -57.60
CA LYS A 151 18.56 -11.35 -57.54
C LYS A 151 19.31 -11.13 -58.85
N ALA A 152 18.65 -11.27 -59.99
CA ALA A 152 19.23 -11.01 -61.30
C ALA A 152 18.15 -10.62 -62.32
N LEU A 153 18.57 -9.83 -63.31
CA LEU A 153 17.81 -9.51 -64.51
C LEU A 153 18.55 -10.11 -65.71
N GLU A 154 17.90 -11.03 -66.40
CA GLU A 154 18.33 -11.65 -67.65
C GLU A 154 17.55 -11.05 -68.83
N GLN A 155 17.95 -11.35 -70.06
CA GLN A 155 17.43 -10.66 -71.27
C GLN A 155 15.90 -10.68 -71.43
N ASN A 156 15.21 -11.75 -70.97
CA ASN A 156 13.75 -11.86 -70.94
C ASN A 156 13.23 -12.47 -69.62
N SER A 157 14.05 -12.53 -68.57
CA SER A 157 13.73 -13.24 -67.33
C SER A 157 14.22 -12.55 -66.05
N ILE A 158 13.46 -12.71 -64.97
CA ILE A 158 13.73 -12.16 -63.64
C ILE A 158 13.99 -13.33 -62.69
N VAL A 159 15.15 -13.33 -62.03
CA VAL A 159 15.51 -14.35 -61.03
C VAL A 159 15.17 -13.82 -59.64
N ILE A 160 14.28 -14.50 -58.94
CA ILE A 160 13.70 -14.06 -57.65
C ILE A 160 14.30 -14.79 -56.46
N ALA A 161 14.36 -14.12 -55.30
CA ALA A 161 15.13 -14.60 -54.16
C ALA A 161 14.56 -15.85 -53.47
N LYS A 162 13.23 -15.97 -53.47
CA LYS A 162 12.42 -17.11 -53.01
C LYS A 162 11.64 -17.67 -54.21
N PRO A 163 11.39 -18.99 -54.31
CA PRO A 163 10.54 -19.56 -55.36
C PRO A 163 9.08 -19.09 -55.21
N TYR A 164 8.39 -18.83 -56.33
CA TYR A 164 6.98 -18.48 -56.35
C TYR A 164 6.10 -19.74 -56.14
N PRO A 165 5.27 -19.80 -55.08
CA PRO A 165 4.44 -20.97 -54.80
C PRO A 165 3.25 -21.00 -55.77
N LYS A 166 3.33 -21.86 -56.79
CA LYS A 166 2.23 -22.06 -57.74
C LYS A 166 1.04 -22.73 -57.04
N SER A 167 -0.11 -22.07 -57.05
CA SER A 167 -1.38 -22.79 -56.80
C SER A 167 -1.70 -23.71 -57.98
N GLU A 168 -2.59 -24.69 -57.78
CA GLU A 168 -2.99 -25.59 -58.86
C GLU A 168 -3.91 -24.92 -59.91
N GLU A 169 -4.42 -23.73 -59.63
CA GLU A 169 -5.41 -22.99 -60.42
C GLU A 169 -4.76 -21.89 -61.29
N GLU A 170 -3.69 -21.23 -60.83
CA GLU A 170 -2.93 -20.17 -61.53
C GLU A 170 -2.14 -20.63 -62.79
N LYS A 171 -2.35 -21.85 -63.31
CA LYS A 171 -1.42 -22.52 -64.24
C LYS A 171 -1.21 -21.81 -65.60
N GLU A 172 -2.06 -20.87 -65.99
CA GLU A 172 -1.88 -20.07 -67.21
C GLU A 172 -1.92 -18.54 -67.01
N GLU A 173 -2.14 -18.03 -65.80
CA GLU A 173 -2.39 -16.60 -65.58
C GLU A 173 -1.13 -15.73 -65.77
N GLN A 174 -1.35 -14.53 -66.33
CA GLN A 174 -0.33 -13.49 -66.41
C GLN A 174 -0.26 -12.73 -65.07
N VAL A 175 0.84 -12.91 -64.33
CA VAL A 175 0.96 -12.35 -62.99
C VAL A 175 1.63 -10.98 -63.04
N LYS A 176 0.92 -9.93 -62.62
CA LYS A 176 1.46 -8.56 -62.53
C LYS A 176 2.55 -8.44 -61.46
N ILE A 177 3.65 -7.75 -61.80
CA ILE A 177 4.64 -7.30 -60.81
C ILE A 177 4.34 -5.88 -60.34
N HIS A 178 4.43 -5.68 -59.03
CA HIS A 178 4.50 -4.35 -58.42
C HIS A 178 5.85 -4.19 -57.73
N VAL A 179 6.53 -3.06 -57.95
CA VAL A 179 7.86 -2.79 -57.38
C VAL A 179 7.75 -1.86 -56.18
N LYS A 180 8.48 -2.19 -55.10
CA LYS A 180 8.55 -1.40 -53.86
C LYS A 180 9.36 -0.12 -54.08
N ARG A 181 8.69 0.95 -54.50
CA ARG A 181 9.30 2.27 -54.70
C ARG A 181 9.03 3.18 -53.49
N GLY A 182 9.95 4.10 -53.20
CA GLY A 182 9.81 5.04 -52.09
C GLY A 182 8.64 6.02 -52.31
N ASN A 183 7.76 6.16 -51.31
CA ASN A 183 6.54 6.95 -51.46
C ASN A 183 6.86 8.45 -51.55
N ARG A 184 6.25 9.13 -52.54
CA ARG A 184 6.42 10.56 -52.79
C ARG A 184 5.48 11.45 -51.96
N ARG A 185 4.47 10.92 -51.24
CA ARG A 185 3.56 11.70 -50.36
C ARG A 185 4.28 12.74 -49.50
N LEU A 186 5.34 12.34 -48.80
CA LEU A 186 6.12 13.24 -47.93
C LEU A 186 6.97 14.28 -48.67
N CYS A 187 6.94 14.34 -50.00
CA CYS A 187 7.47 15.48 -50.77
C CYS A 187 6.54 16.69 -50.70
N ASN A 188 5.22 16.46 -50.60
CA ASN A 188 4.20 17.49 -50.62
C ASN A 188 4.16 18.25 -49.27
N PRO A 189 4.41 19.58 -49.22
CA PRO A 189 4.55 20.31 -47.94
C PRO A 189 3.38 20.18 -46.94
N PRO A 190 2.09 20.14 -47.33
CA PRO A 190 1.00 19.95 -46.39
C PRO A 190 0.99 18.54 -45.77
N ALA A 191 1.41 17.52 -46.52
CA ALA A 191 1.47 16.14 -46.04
C ALA A 191 2.45 15.96 -44.87
N ILE A 192 3.48 16.81 -44.77
CA ILE A 192 4.38 16.87 -43.60
C ILE A 192 3.58 17.18 -42.32
N SER A 193 2.65 18.14 -42.40
CA SER A 193 1.85 18.58 -41.24
C SER A 193 0.85 17.51 -40.81
N VAL A 194 0.22 16.84 -41.77
CA VAL A 194 -0.69 15.72 -41.49
C VAL A 194 0.07 14.52 -40.90
N ALA A 195 1.23 14.17 -41.47
CA ALA A 195 2.09 13.10 -40.93
C ALA A 195 2.68 13.44 -39.55
N PHE A 196 2.97 14.71 -39.26
CA PHE A 196 3.39 15.16 -37.92
C PHE A 196 2.26 15.03 -36.89
N ASN A 197 1.04 15.42 -37.27
CA ASN A 197 -0.13 15.29 -36.40
C ASN A 197 -0.50 13.82 -36.17
N LEU A 198 -0.35 12.96 -37.19
CA LEU A 198 -0.44 11.50 -37.04
C LEU A 198 0.63 10.97 -36.09
N ALA A 199 1.91 11.36 -36.24
CA ALA A 199 2.98 10.95 -35.32
C ALA A 199 2.69 11.36 -33.86
N ARG A 200 2.18 12.58 -33.66
CA ARG A 200 1.69 13.07 -32.37
C ARG A 200 0.50 12.28 -31.83
N LEU A 201 -0.38 11.78 -32.70
CA LEU A 201 -1.48 10.88 -32.32
C LEU A 201 -0.95 9.51 -31.87
N HIS A 202 -0.01 8.90 -32.60
CA HIS A 202 0.64 7.66 -32.16
C HIS A 202 1.36 7.84 -30.81
N GLU A 203 2.03 8.98 -30.60
CA GLU A 203 2.63 9.34 -29.30
C GLU A 203 1.55 9.44 -28.19
N SER A 204 0.41 10.08 -28.45
CA SER A 204 -0.71 10.17 -27.49
C SER A 204 -1.35 8.81 -27.16
N ALA A 205 -1.36 7.89 -28.13
CA ALA A 205 -1.86 6.53 -28.01
C ALA A 205 -0.85 5.55 -27.36
N GLY A 206 0.30 6.04 -26.86
CA GLY A 206 1.37 5.20 -26.32
C GLY A 206 2.10 4.33 -27.36
N ARG A 207 1.79 4.48 -28.66
CA ARG A 207 2.41 3.76 -29.78
C ARG A 207 3.71 4.46 -30.16
N ILE A 208 4.72 4.31 -29.30
CA ILE A 208 6.00 5.03 -29.41
C ILE A 208 6.78 4.67 -30.69
N ILE A 209 6.83 3.39 -31.08
CA ILE A 209 7.62 2.94 -32.24
C ILE A 209 7.14 3.62 -33.55
N PRO A 210 5.84 3.60 -33.91
CA PRO A 210 5.35 4.34 -35.09
C PRO A 210 5.61 5.84 -35.04
N ALA A 211 5.45 6.49 -33.88
CA ALA A 211 5.73 7.92 -33.72
C ALA A 211 7.21 8.25 -34.01
N VAL A 212 8.13 7.40 -33.56
CA VAL A 212 9.58 7.53 -33.85
C VAL A 212 9.88 7.30 -35.33
N GLU A 213 9.27 6.30 -35.96
CA GLU A 213 9.45 6.03 -37.40
C GLU A 213 8.92 7.20 -38.26
N LEU A 214 7.72 7.72 -37.98
CA LEU A 214 7.13 8.88 -38.65
C LEU A 214 7.97 10.15 -38.48
N HIS A 215 8.38 10.49 -37.25
CA HIS A 215 9.22 11.68 -37.03
C HIS A 215 10.61 11.55 -37.69
N LYS A 216 11.23 10.36 -37.68
CA LYS A 216 12.49 10.09 -38.40
C LYS A 216 12.31 10.25 -39.92
N ALA A 217 11.22 9.79 -40.50
CA ALA A 217 10.94 9.92 -41.92
C ALA A 217 10.71 11.39 -42.34
N ILE A 218 9.97 12.16 -41.53
CA ILE A 218 9.80 13.61 -41.72
C ILE A 218 11.18 14.31 -41.70
N VAL A 219 12.04 13.99 -40.72
CA VAL A 219 13.41 14.52 -40.63
C VAL A 219 14.25 14.12 -41.86
N LYS A 220 14.16 12.87 -42.33
CA LYS A 220 14.89 12.38 -43.50
C LYS A 220 14.48 13.07 -44.81
N ARG A 221 13.21 13.44 -44.97
CA ARG A 221 12.72 14.13 -46.17
C ARG A 221 12.82 15.66 -46.09
N HIS A 222 12.64 16.23 -44.90
CA HIS A 222 12.67 17.68 -44.63
C HIS A 222 13.54 18.01 -43.40
N PRO A 223 14.88 18.06 -43.54
CA PRO A 223 15.79 18.36 -42.43
C PRO A 223 15.60 19.75 -41.78
N ALA A 224 14.87 20.67 -42.42
CA ALA A 224 14.51 21.96 -41.85
C ALA A 224 13.36 21.89 -40.81
N TYR A 225 12.65 20.76 -40.69
CA TYR A 225 11.45 20.64 -39.87
C TYR A 225 11.78 20.36 -38.39
N VAL A 226 12.16 21.43 -37.67
CA VAL A 226 12.63 21.41 -36.26
C VAL A 226 11.73 20.60 -35.32
N ASN A 227 10.40 20.71 -35.47
CA ASN A 227 9.45 20.13 -34.51
C ASN A 227 9.55 18.59 -34.40
N SER A 228 9.91 17.88 -35.48
CA SER A 228 10.13 16.44 -35.43
C SER A 228 11.41 16.07 -34.67
N TYR A 229 12.49 16.86 -34.76
CA TYR A 229 13.66 16.68 -33.90
C TYR A 229 13.31 16.88 -32.42
N LEU A 230 12.46 17.87 -32.12
CA LEU A 230 12.01 18.13 -30.75
C LEU A 230 11.10 17.03 -30.19
N ARG A 231 10.21 16.43 -31.01
CA ARG A 231 9.46 15.25 -30.57
C ARG A 231 10.36 14.02 -30.39
N LEU A 232 11.30 13.75 -31.29
CA LEU A 232 12.28 12.67 -31.13
C LEU A 232 13.13 12.84 -29.85
N ALA A 233 13.51 14.08 -29.50
CA ALA A 233 14.17 14.38 -28.24
C ALA A 233 13.28 14.13 -27.00
N CYS A 234 12.02 14.58 -27.02
CA CYS A 234 11.06 14.32 -25.94
C CYS A 234 10.82 12.82 -25.76
N ILE A 235 10.49 12.09 -26.83
CA ILE A 235 10.29 10.64 -26.80
C ILE A 235 11.56 9.93 -26.27
N SER A 236 12.75 10.33 -26.72
CA SER A 236 14.00 9.76 -26.23
C SER A 236 14.22 10.00 -24.73
N ARG A 237 13.88 11.20 -24.22
CA ARG A 237 13.91 11.52 -22.78
C ARG A 237 12.92 10.68 -21.99
N ASP A 238 11.69 10.55 -22.49
CA ASP A 238 10.57 9.91 -21.80
C ASP A 238 10.74 8.37 -21.78
N CYS A 239 11.44 7.81 -22.77
CA CYS A 239 11.99 6.45 -22.74
C CYS A 239 13.30 6.31 -21.93
N GLY A 240 13.71 7.31 -21.15
CA GLY A 240 14.92 7.31 -20.30
C GLY A 240 16.26 7.36 -21.07
N SER A 241 16.24 7.47 -22.39
CA SER A 241 17.42 7.48 -23.26
C SER A 241 18.01 8.89 -23.41
N LEU A 242 18.56 9.42 -22.32
CA LEU A 242 19.16 10.76 -22.28
C LEU A 242 20.31 10.97 -23.29
N HIS A 243 21.00 9.91 -23.71
CA HIS A 243 22.01 9.98 -24.78
C HIS A 243 21.39 10.37 -26.13
N HIS A 244 20.42 9.58 -26.62
CA HIS A 244 19.68 9.87 -27.85
C HIS A 244 18.96 11.23 -27.78
N CYS A 245 18.44 11.61 -26.60
CA CYS A 245 17.88 12.94 -26.38
C CYS A 245 18.92 14.05 -26.64
N SER A 246 20.15 13.89 -26.14
CA SER A 246 21.26 14.83 -26.40
C SER A 246 21.61 14.92 -27.89
N GLU A 247 21.56 13.81 -28.62
CA GLU A 247 21.87 13.76 -30.05
C GLU A 247 20.80 14.46 -30.90
N TRP A 248 19.51 14.19 -30.64
CA TRP A 248 18.40 14.87 -31.31
C TRP A 248 18.36 16.38 -31.00
N LEU A 249 18.70 16.80 -29.78
CA LEU A 249 18.76 18.22 -29.43
C LEU A 249 19.98 18.93 -30.03
N LYS A 250 21.13 18.26 -30.17
CA LYS A 250 22.27 18.80 -30.94
C LYS A 250 21.90 19.02 -32.40
N ALA A 251 21.20 18.06 -33.01
CA ALA A 251 20.71 18.20 -34.38
C ALA A 251 19.69 19.36 -34.51
N ALA A 252 18.75 19.48 -33.57
CA ALA A 252 17.82 20.61 -33.50
C ALA A 252 18.55 21.97 -33.36
N MET A 253 19.61 22.04 -32.55
CA MET A 253 20.46 23.23 -32.42
C MET A 253 21.22 23.56 -33.71
N THR A 254 21.66 22.57 -34.50
CA THR A 254 22.31 22.86 -35.80
C THR A 254 21.34 23.40 -36.85
N VAL A 255 20.06 23.00 -36.79
CA VAL A 255 19.01 23.49 -37.71
C VAL A 255 18.47 24.86 -37.27
N ALA A 256 18.25 25.08 -35.98
CA ALA A 256 17.63 26.30 -35.45
C ALA A 256 18.21 26.75 -34.09
N PRO A 257 19.48 27.24 -34.06
CA PRO A 257 20.19 27.56 -32.82
C PRO A 257 19.58 28.70 -31.99
N GLY A 258 18.71 29.51 -32.59
CA GLY A 258 18.01 30.62 -31.93
C GLY A 258 16.59 30.31 -31.45
N ASN A 259 16.03 29.13 -31.74
CA ASN A 259 14.64 28.82 -31.42
C ASN A 259 14.46 28.63 -29.88
N PRO A 260 13.55 29.38 -29.22
CA PRO A 260 13.36 29.28 -27.77
C PRO A 260 12.86 27.91 -27.30
N GLU A 261 12.16 27.13 -28.13
CA GLU A 261 11.73 25.77 -27.79
C GLU A 261 12.91 24.79 -27.75
N VAL A 262 13.85 24.93 -28.70
CA VAL A 262 15.11 24.17 -28.74
C VAL A 262 15.93 24.49 -27.49
N LEU A 263 16.11 25.79 -27.18
CA LEU A 263 16.83 26.23 -25.98
C LEU A 263 16.15 25.75 -24.68
N THR A 264 14.81 25.77 -24.63
CA THR A 264 14.04 25.25 -23.48
C THR A 264 14.33 23.77 -23.25
N LEU A 265 14.29 22.95 -24.30
CA LEU A 265 14.51 21.50 -24.19
C LEU A 265 15.98 21.15 -23.91
N VAL A 266 16.94 21.90 -24.44
CA VAL A 266 18.37 21.78 -24.10
C VAL A 266 18.63 22.14 -22.64
N GLY A 267 18.04 23.24 -22.14
CA GLY A 267 18.10 23.61 -20.74
C GLY A 267 17.50 22.52 -19.83
N ASN A 268 16.36 21.96 -20.22
CA ASN A 268 15.71 20.87 -19.50
C ASN A 268 16.51 19.56 -19.50
N LEU A 269 17.21 19.21 -20.59
CA LEU A 269 18.13 18.07 -20.59
C LEU A 269 19.27 18.27 -19.58
N HIS A 270 19.87 19.46 -19.52
CA HIS A 270 20.89 19.75 -18.51
C HIS A 270 20.34 19.76 -17.08
N LEU A 271 19.08 20.17 -16.85
CA LEU A 271 18.41 19.97 -15.55
C LEU A 271 18.30 18.48 -15.20
N SER A 272 17.83 17.63 -16.14
CA SER A 272 17.76 16.18 -15.94
C SER A 272 19.14 15.56 -15.66
N LEU A 273 20.21 16.07 -16.27
CA LEU A 273 21.59 15.63 -16.02
C LEU A 273 22.22 16.23 -14.75
N CYS A 274 21.54 17.16 -14.06
CA CYS A 274 22.08 17.97 -12.96
C CYS A 274 23.29 18.86 -13.34
N ASP A 275 23.41 19.21 -14.63
CA ASP A 275 24.44 20.10 -15.19
C ASP A 275 24.09 21.58 -14.94
N TRP A 276 24.18 22.02 -13.68
CA TRP A 276 23.71 23.34 -13.24
C TRP A 276 24.29 24.52 -14.02
N ALA A 277 25.58 24.47 -14.40
CA ALA A 277 26.24 25.59 -15.08
C ALA A 277 25.88 25.69 -16.58
N PRO A 278 25.93 24.61 -17.39
CA PRO A 278 25.34 24.61 -18.73
C PRO A 278 23.86 25.00 -18.74
N ALA A 279 23.04 24.44 -17.83
CA ALA A 279 21.63 24.79 -17.72
C ALA A 279 21.42 26.29 -17.48
N GLN A 280 22.18 26.88 -16.54
CA GLN A 280 22.08 28.31 -16.24
C GLN A 280 22.38 29.16 -17.48
N SER A 281 23.47 28.85 -18.21
CA SER A 281 23.85 29.60 -19.42
C SER A 281 22.78 29.56 -20.51
N VAL A 282 22.06 28.45 -20.66
CA VAL A 282 21.00 28.29 -21.67
C VAL A 282 19.74 29.07 -21.28
N PHE A 283 19.34 29.06 -20.00
CA PHE A 283 18.20 29.85 -19.55
C PHE A 283 18.52 31.36 -19.46
N ASP A 284 19.76 31.75 -19.13
CA ASP A 284 20.21 33.15 -19.21
C ASP A 284 20.21 33.65 -20.67
N GLN A 285 20.66 32.82 -21.63
CA GLN A 285 20.52 33.12 -23.06
C GLN A 285 19.05 33.28 -23.46
N LEU A 286 18.16 32.41 -22.99
CA LEU A 286 16.73 32.46 -23.29
C LEU A 286 16.09 33.75 -22.75
N LEU A 287 16.39 34.14 -21.49
CA LEU A 287 15.93 35.42 -20.94
C LEU A 287 16.40 36.63 -21.76
N SER A 288 17.58 36.56 -22.39
CA SER A 288 18.06 37.64 -23.27
C SER A 288 17.18 37.87 -24.51
N GLN A 289 16.46 36.84 -24.97
CA GLN A 289 15.54 36.92 -26.13
C GLN A 289 14.21 37.63 -25.81
N LYS A 290 13.87 37.82 -24.53
CA LYS A 290 12.67 38.53 -24.05
C LYS A 290 11.32 38.02 -24.58
N VAL A 291 11.22 36.73 -24.95
CA VAL A 291 9.97 36.12 -25.41
C VAL A 291 8.99 35.96 -24.22
N PRO A 292 7.83 36.64 -24.19
CA PRO A 292 7.03 36.77 -22.96
C PRO A 292 6.58 35.45 -22.35
N ASN A 293 6.08 34.52 -23.18
CA ASN A 293 5.55 33.23 -22.72
C ASN A 293 6.63 32.30 -22.11
N VAL A 294 7.90 32.54 -22.45
CA VAL A 294 9.02 31.67 -22.03
C VAL A 294 9.88 32.33 -20.94
N GLU A 295 9.79 33.65 -20.76
CA GLU A 295 10.47 34.39 -19.68
C GLU A 295 10.09 33.83 -18.29
N ALA A 296 8.81 33.56 -18.06
CA ALA A 296 8.33 32.99 -16.80
C ALA A 296 8.92 31.59 -16.53
N TYR A 297 8.99 30.74 -17.57
CA TYR A 297 9.57 29.40 -17.47
C TYR A 297 11.07 29.43 -17.22
N ALA A 298 11.81 30.28 -17.95
CA ALA A 298 13.26 30.42 -17.76
C ALA A 298 13.61 31.02 -16.38
N MET A 299 12.84 32.00 -15.87
CA MET A 299 12.99 32.48 -14.49
C MET A 299 12.71 31.39 -13.45
N LEU A 300 11.71 30.53 -13.67
CA LEU A 300 11.38 29.41 -12.78
C LEU A 300 12.52 28.39 -12.75
N SER A 301 13.00 27.98 -13.92
CA SER A 301 14.13 27.06 -14.07
C SER A 301 15.42 27.61 -13.46
N LEU A 302 15.73 28.90 -13.63
CA LEU A 302 16.86 29.55 -12.96
C LEU A 302 16.71 29.59 -11.43
N GLY A 303 15.50 29.82 -10.92
CA GLY A 303 15.19 29.68 -9.48
C GLY A 303 15.48 28.27 -8.99
N ASN A 304 15.02 27.26 -9.72
CA ASN A 304 15.26 25.84 -9.43
C ASN A 304 16.76 25.48 -9.47
N ILE A 305 17.54 26.03 -10.42
CA ILE A 305 19.00 25.84 -10.51
C ILE A 305 19.70 26.42 -9.29
N TYR A 306 19.38 27.66 -8.90
CA TYR A 306 19.99 28.29 -7.74
C TYR A 306 19.62 27.59 -6.42
N PHE A 307 18.39 27.07 -6.31
CA PHE A 307 17.97 26.28 -5.16
C PHE A 307 18.67 24.91 -5.09
N ASN A 308 18.80 24.18 -6.20
CA ASN A 308 19.49 22.88 -6.21
C ASN A 308 21.02 23.01 -6.00
N ASN A 309 21.62 24.14 -6.36
CA ASN A 309 23.05 24.43 -6.20
C ASN A 309 23.41 25.06 -4.82
N LEU A 310 22.50 25.04 -3.85
CA LEU A 310 22.76 25.49 -2.46
C LEU A 310 23.91 24.73 -1.77
N LYS A 311 24.26 23.54 -2.26
CA LYS A 311 25.38 22.70 -1.79
C LYS A 311 26.76 23.36 -1.83
N THR A 312 26.90 24.55 -2.43
CA THR A 312 28.11 25.38 -2.40
C THR A 312 28.09 26.34 -1.18
N PRO A 313 28.72 26.02 -0.04
CA PRO A 313 28.54 26.80 1.21
C PRO A 313 28.98 28.27 1.09
N LYS A 314 30.02 28.56 0.30
CA LYS A 314 30.48 29.94 0.04
C LYS A 314 29.47 30.82 -0.72
N LYS A 315 28.43 30.24 -1.31
CA LYS A 315 27.40 30.94 -2.08
C LYS A 315 25.96 30.72 -1.58
N TYR A 316 25.75 29.82 -0.61
CA TYR A 316 24.44 29.41 -0.08
C TYR A 316 23.44 30.57 0.10
N SER A 317 23.77 31.57 0.93
CA SER A 317 22.91 32.73 1.19
C SER A 317 22.56 33.53 -0.07
N LYS A 318 23.52 33.72 -0.98
CA LYS A 318 23.30 34.46 -2.25
C LYS A 318 22.42 33.68 -3.22
N HIS A 319 22.64 32.37 -3.36
CA HIS A 319 21.79 31.53 -4.21
C HIS A 319 20.36 31.38 -3.65
N LEU A 320 20.21 31.25 -2.33
CA LEU A 320 18.90 31.22 -1.67
C LEU A 320 18.12 32.54 -1.87
N GLN A 321 18.83 33.67 -1.87
CA GLN A 321 18.24 34.98 -2.18
C GLN A 321 17.88 35.11 -3.68
N TYR A 322 18.77 34.75 -4.60
CA TYR A 322 18.47 34.81 -6.04
C TYR A 322 17.29 33.92 -6.43
N ALA A 323 17.16 32.72 -5.85
CA ALA A 323 15.98 31.88 -6.04
C ALA A 323 14.71 32.58 -5.53
N ALA A 324 14.74 33.12 -4.29
CA ALA A 324 13.63 33.88 -3.72
C ALA A 324 13.16 35.02 -4.62
N ASP A 325 14.12 35.80 -5.15
CA ASP A 325 13.81 37.02 -5.90
C ASP A 325 13.38 36.73 -7.35
N LEU A 326 13.80 35.61 -7.94
CA LEU A 326 13.24 35.09 -9.20
C LEU A 326 11.79 34.62 -9.03
N TYR A 327 11.48 33.81 -8.01
CA TYR A 327 10.11 33.37 -7.75
C TYR A 327 9.17 34.56 -7.45
N LYS A 328 9.62 35.54 -6.65
CA LYS A 328 8.88 36.79 -6.43
C LYS A 328 8.63 37.55 -7.74
N ARG A 329 9.64 37.68 -8.62
CA ARG A 329 9.49 38.35 -9.92
C ARG A 329 8.42 37.71 -10.80
N ILE A 330 8.36 36.37 -10.83
CA ILE A 330 7.28 35.64 -11.49
C ILE A 330 5.94 36.02 -10.84
N LEU A 331 5.82 35.89 -9.52
CA LEU A 331 4.58 36.18 -8.78
C LEU A 331 4.12 37.66 -8.85
N THR A 332 5.02 38.60 -9.14
CA THR A 332 4.63 40.00 -9.41
C THR A 332 4.02 40.21 -10.81
N LYS A 333 4.36 39.35 -11.79
CA LYS A 333 3.78 39.36 -13.14
C LYS A 333 2.52 38.48 -13.21
N ASP A 334 2.63 37.25 -12.72
CA ASP A 334 1.59 36.22 -12.70
C ASP A 334 1.36 35.76 -11.24
N LYS A 335 0.30 36.30 -10.62
CA LYS A 335 -0.11 35.96 -9.25
C LYS A 335 -0.72 34.57 -9.11
N ALA A 336 -1.07 33.91 -10.22
CA ALA A 336 -1.63 32.57 -10.24
C ALA A 336 -0.55 31.49 -10.41
N ASN A 337 0.73 31.86 -10.51
CA ASN A 337 1.82 30.94 -10.79
C ASN A 337 2.13 29.98 -9.63
N ALA A 338 1.39 28.87 -9.60
CA ALA A 338 1.48 27.86 -8.56
C ALA A 338 2.89 27.22 -8.43
N TYR A 339 3.63 27.08 -9.54
CA TYR A 339 5.00 26.58 -9.52
C TYR A 339 5.98 27.56 -8.86
N ALA A 340 5.90 28.87 -9.17
CA ALA A 340 6.70 29.88 -8.49
C ALA A 340 6.33 30.02 -7.01
N ALA A 341 5.05 29.83 -6.65
CA ALA A 341 4.62 29.76 -5.25
C ALA A 341 5.19 28.52 -4.54
N ASN A 342 5.20 27.34 -5.17
CA ASN A 342 5.84 26.13 -4.66
C ASN A 342 7.35 26.34 -4.42
N GLY A 343 8.06 26.94 -5.38
CA GLY A 343 9.48 27.30 -5.24
C GLY A 343 9.76 28.35 -4.16
N LEU A 344 8.86 29.34 -3.97
CA LEU A 344 8.97 30.28 -2.86
C LEU A 344 8.70 29.60 -1.51
N GLY A 345 7.80 28.60 -1.48
CA GLY A 345 7.54 27.75 -0.32
C GLY A 345 8.78 26.95 0.11
N THR A 346 9.54 26.34 -0.82
CA THR A 346 10.77 25.60 -0.47
C THR A 346 11.85 26.54 0.04
N VAL A 347 11.99 27.73 -0.55
CA VAL A 347 12.87 28.80 -0.05
C VAL A 347 12.49 29.28 1.36
N LEU A 348 11.21 29.32 1.71
CA LEU A 348 10.76 29.64 3.08
C LEU A 348 11.03 28.50 4.06
N ALA A 349 10.85 27.25 3.63
CA ALA A 349 11.15 26.07 4.45
C ALA A 349 12.66 25.97 4.78
N GLU A 350 13.52 26.20 3.78
CA GLU A 350 14.98 26.21 3.90
C GLU A 350 15.49 27.32 4.83
N LYS A 351 14.75 28.44 4.96
CA LYS A 351 15.01 29.49 5.96
C LYS A 351 14.53 29.16 7.38
N GLY A 352 13.88 28.02 7.58
CA GLY A 352 13.22 27.65 8.83
C GLY A 352 11.87 28.34 9.07
N GLU A 353 11.32 29.08 8.09
CA GLU A 353 10.01 29.75 8.20
C GLU A 353 8.85 28.76 7.95
N LEU A 354 8.90 27.59 8.61
CA LEU A 354 8.07 26.40 8.35
C LEU A 354 6.56 26.69 8.36
N PHE A 355 6.08 27.60 9.21
CA PHE A 355 4.67 27.98 9.25
C PHE A 355 4.20 28.68 7.97
N LYS A 356 4.98 29.66 7.47
CA LYS A 356 4.68 30.36 6.22
C LYS A 356 4.85 29.46 5.01
N ALA A 357 5.89 28.62 5.00
CA ALA A 357 6.08 27.62 3.97
C ALA A 357 4.87 26.68 3.87
N LYS A 358 4.36 26.20 5.01
CA LYS A 358 3.16 25.35 5.09
C LYS A 358 1.92 26.04 4.52
N GLU A 359 1.68 27.30 4.90
CA GLU A 359 0.58 28.11 4.39
C GLU A 359 0.64 28.27 2.87
N VAL A 360 1.83 28.57 2.33
CA VAL A 360 2.07 28.65 0.88
C VAL A 360 1.78 27.32 0.19
N PHE A 361 2.30 26.19 0.68
CA PHE A 361 2.04 24.88 0.05
C PHE A 361 0.58 24.44 0.14
N HIS A 362 -0.14 24.77 1.23
CA HIS A 362 -1.59 24.58 1.28
C HIS A 362 -2.29 25.42 0.21
N ARG A 363 -1.93 26.70 0.06
CA ARG A 363 -2.56 27.57 -0.95
C ARG A 363 -2.24 27.15 -2.39
N VAL A 364 -1.05 26.60 -2.65
CA VAL A 364 -0.72 25.97 -3.95
C VAL A 364 -1.63 24.77 -4.20
N ARG A 365 -1.80 23.87 -3.22
CA ARG A 365 -2.67 22.69 -3.35
C ARG A 365 -4.16 23.03 -3.43
N GLU A 366 -4.61 24.15 -2.88
CA GLU A 366 -5.97 24.67 -3.07
C GLU A 366 -6.23 25.17 -4.49
N VAL A 367 -5.24 25.81 -5.13
CA VAL A 367 -5.39 26.42 -6.46
C VAL A 367 -5.13 25.41 -7.59
N SER A 368 -4.12 24.55 -7.44
CA SER A 368 -3.74 23.55 -8.44
C SER A 368 -4.35 22.17 -8.20
N GLY A 369 -5.14 22.01 -7.13
CA GLY A 369 -5.51 20.70 -6.62
C GLY A 369 -4.25 19.87 -6.37
N ASP A 370 -4.31 18.60 -6.75
CA ASP A 370 -3.22 17.64 -6.61
C ASP A 370 -2.36 17.49 -7.89
N THR A 371 -2.42 18.43 -8.84
CA THR A 371 -1.62 18.36 -10.08
C THR A 371 -0.12 18.58 -9.86
N ILE A 372 0.26 19.41 -8.87
CA ILE A 372 1.66 19.65 -8.49
C ILE A 372 2.03 18.72 -7.33
N LEU A 373 2.40 17.49 -7.67
CA LEU A 373 2.67 16.42 -6.70
C LEU A 373 3.77 16.78 -5.69
N ASP A 374 4.77 17.57 -6.08
CA ASP A 374 5.85 18.09 -5.22
C ASP A 374 5.33 18.73 -3.92
N THR A 375 4.14 19.35 -3.96
CA THR A 375 3.52 19.96 -2.77
C THR A 375 3.28 18.95 -1.65
N LEU A 376 3.02 17.69 -1.99
CA LEU A 376 2.79 16.60 -1.03
C LEU A 376 4.10 16.18 -0.36
N LEU A 377 5.19 16.04 -1.13
CA LEU A 377 6.54 15.83 -0.56
C LEU A 377 6.94 17.00 0.35
N ASN A 378 6.77 18.24 -0.11
CA ASN A 378 7.12 19.44 0.63
C ASN A 378 6.31 19.61 1.93
N LEU A 379 5.00 19.32 1.89
CA LEU A 379 4.18 19.25 3.10
C LEU A 379 4.63 18.12 4.03
N GLY A 380 4.93 16.93 3.49
CA GLY A 380 5.47 15.81 4.27
C GLY A 380 6.76 16.15 5.02
N HIS A 381 7.72 16.81 4.34
CA HIS A 381 8.95 17.30 4.95
C HIS A 381 8.69 18.31 6.08
N ILE A 382 7.74 19.24 5.88
CA ILE A 382 7.37 20.20 6.94
C ILE A 382 6.67 19.51 8.11
N TYR A 383 5.75 18.58 7.86
CA TYR A 383 5.10 17.81 8.93
C TYR A 383 6.12 17.02 9.75
N LEU A 384 7.10 16.40 9.09
CA LEU A 384 8.19 15.69 9.76
C LEU A 384 9.07 16.66 10.60
N ALA A 385 9.42 17.83 10.06
CA ALA A 385 10.12 18.87 10.81
C ALA A 385 9.30 19.40 12.02
N GLN A 386 7.96 19.47 11.88
CA GLN A 386 7.01 19.79 12.95
C GLN A 386 6.72 18.61 13.90
N LYS A 387 7.41 17.46 13.74
CA LYS A 387 7.21 16.22 14.53
C LYS A 387 5.79 15.65 14.46
N LYS A 388 5.09 15.94 13.37
CA LYS A 388 3.74 15.51 13.01
C LYS A 388 3.80 14.30 12.09
N HIS A 389 4.27 13.18 12.67
CA HIS A 389 4.60 11.95 11.94
C HIS A 389 3.40 11.31 11.21
N PRO A 390 2.19 11.20 11.80
CA PRO A 390 1.03 10.66 11.09
C PRO A 390 0.68 11.48 9.85
N GLU A 391 0.67 12.82 9.95
CA GLU A 391 0.41 13.70 8.82
C GLU A 391 1.51 13.62 7.76
N ALA A 392 2.79 13.53 8.16
CA ALA A 392 3.92 13.35 7.23
C ALA A 392 3.80 12.03 6.45
N LEU A 393 3.52 10.93 7.14
CA LEU A 393 3.32 9.60 6.54
C LEU A 393 2.15 9.61 5.55
N GLN A 394 1.02 10.25 5.90
CA GLN A 394 -0.13 10.39 5.01
C GLN A 394 0.23 11.14 3.72
N MET A 395 1.00 12.24 3.81
CA MET A 395 1.42 13.00 2.63
C MET A 395 2.37 12.18 1.72
N TYR A 396 3.36 11.48 2.29
CA TYR A 396 4.26 10.63 1.51
C TYR A 396 3.54 9.44 0.85
N GLN A 397 2.59 8.81 1.55
CA GLN A 397 1.75 7.74 0.98
C GLN A 397 0.86 8.27 -0.15
N SER A 398 0.25 9.45 0.04
CA SER A 398 -0.59 10.10 -0.97
C SER A 398 0.19 10.49 -2.22
N TYR A 399 1.43 10.98 -2.06
CA TYR A 399 2.37 11.19 -3.16
C TYR A 399 2.64 9.86 -3.89
N ARG A 400 3.12 8.83 -3.17
CA ARG A 400 3.50 7.53 -3.72
C ARG A 400 2.41 6.85 -4.53
N THR A 401 1.16 6.87 -4.06
CA THR A 401 0.03 6.27 -4.79
C THR A 401 -0.23 6.98 -6.11
N ARG A 402 -0.06 8.32 -6.15
CA ARG A 402 -0.28 9.14 -7.34
C ARG A 402 0.86 9.04 -8.36
N THR A 403 2.12 9.05 -7.92
CA THR A 403 3.28 8.87 -8.81
C THR A 403 3.34 7.49 -9.48
N ARG A 404 2.75 6.47 -8.84
CA ARG A 404 2.51 5.15 -9.44
C ARG A 404 1.41 5.19 -10.50
N SER A 405 0.32 5.90 -10.23
CA SER A 405 -0.82 6.05 -11.16
C SER A 405 -0.49 6.85 -12.43
N THR A 406 0.54 7.71 -12.42
CA THR A 406 0.93 8.54 -13.57
C THR A 406 1.80 7.82 -14.61
N GLY A 407 2.36 6.64 -14.29
CA GLY A 407 3.14 5.80 -15.21
C GLY A 407 4.53 6.34 -15.63
N ALA A 408 4.69 7.64 -15.78
CA ALA A 408 5.96 8.29 -16.13
C ALA A 408 6.93 8.39 -14.93
N PRO A 409 8.26 8.30 -15.14
CA PRO A 409 9.26 8.70 -14.16
C PRO A 409 9.22 10.21 -13.92
N ILE A 410 9.56 10.66 -12.72
CA ILE A 410 9.46 12.07 -12.32
C ILE A 410 10.84 12.73 -12.30
N THR A 411 11.87 11.98 -11.88
CA THR A 411 13.26 12.42 -12.04
C THR A 411 13.90 11.77 -13.28
N SER A 412 15.18 12.07 -13.53
CA SER A 412 16.00 11.39 -14.54
C SER A 412 16.45 9.97 -14.16
N LYS A 413 16.02 9.48 -12.98
CA LYS A 413 16.21 8.09 -12.54
C LYS A 413 15.08 7.21 -13.10
N SER A 414 15.07 5.93 -12.75
CA SER A 414 13.90 5.08 -13.06
C SER A 414 12.76 5.32 -12.06
N GLN A 415 11.52 5.05 -12.47
CA GLN A 415 10.34 5.12 -11.58
C GLN A 415 10.49 4.25 -10.31
N ASP A 416 11.26 3.15 -10.39
CA ASP A 416 11.59 2.31 -9.23
C ASP A 416 12.54 2.99 -8.25
N ASP A 417 13.51 3.77 -8.74
CA ASP A 417 14.43 4.54 -7.90
C ASP A 417 13.71 5.76 -7.27
N ASP A 418 12.73 6.35 -7.97
CA ASP A 418 11.84 7.39 -7.43
C ASP A 418 10.94 6.79 -6.31
N ASP A 419 10.34 5.61 -6.51
CA ASP A 419 9.57 4.89 -5.46
C ASP A 419 10.46 4.55 -4.25
N ALA A 420 11.73 4.17 -4.49
CA ALA A 420 12.71 3.88 -3.44
C ALA A 420 13.12 5.12 -2.62
N GLU A 421 13.17 6.31 -3.22
CA GLU A 421 13.45 7.56 -2.50
C GLU A 421 12.27 7.99 -1.61
N VAL A 422 11.04 7.86 -2.09
CA VAL A 422 9.84 8.10 -1.26
C VAL A 422 9.73 7.09 -0.11
N LEU A 423 10.05 5.83 -0.38
CA LEU A 423 10.13 4.78 0.66
C LEU A 423 11.14 5.11 1.75
N LEU A 424 12.28 5.72 1.40
CA LEU A 424 13.27 6.18 2.37
C LEU A 424 12.73 7.33 3.25
N TYR A 425 11.94 8.27 2.70
CA TYR A 425 11.30 9.31 3.50
C TYR A 425 10.22 8.75 4.45
N ILE A 426 9.45 7.75 4.00
CA ILE A 426 8.49 7.02 4.84
C ILE A 426 9.22 6.27 5.97
N ALA A 427 10.29 5.54 5.65
CA ALA A 427 11.10 4.84 6.65
C ALA A 427 11.72 5.82 7.67
N PHE A 428 12.26 6.94 7.22
CA PHE A 428 12.86 7.95 8.09
C PHE A 428 11.82 8.63 9.01
N ALA A 429 10.58 8.82 8.54
CA ALA A 429 9.49 9.29 9.39
C ALA A 429 9.15 8.27 10.50
N TYR A 430 9.09 6.96 10.19
CA TYR A 430 8.94 5.93 11.22
C TYR A 430 10.12 5.89 12.21
N PHE A 431 11.37 6.06 11.73
CA PHE A 431 12.57 6.10 12.57
C PHE A 431 12.56 7.29 13.55
N ASP A 432 12.30 8.51 13.06
CA ASP A 432 12.26 9.69 13.90
C ASP A 432 11.05 9.67 14.87
N TRP A 433 9.93 9.05 14.47
CA TRP A 433 8.79 8.81 15.34
C TRP A 433 9.06 7.75 16.42
N ALA A 434 9.83 6.70 16.12
CA ALA A 434 10.28 5.69 17.09
C ALA A 434 11.20 6.33 18.15
N ARG A 435 12.23 7.04 17.69
CA ARG A 435 13.19 7.79 18.53
C ARG A 435 12.50 8.88 19.37
N GLN A 436 11.44 9.51 18.85
CA GLN A 436 10.67 10.47 19.66
C GLN A 436 9.85 9.79 20.77
N THR A 437 9.44 8.52 20.61
CA THR A 437 8.84 7.77 21.74
C THR A 437 9.85 7.33 22.79
N GLU A 438 11.09 7.00 22.41
CA GLU A 438 12.15 6.62 23.36
C GLU A 438 12.49 7.71 24.38
N LEU A 439 12.24 8.98 24.04
CA LEU A 439 12.43 10.15 24.92
C LEU A 439 11.43 10.19 26.09
N PHE A 440 10.29 9.50 25.99
CA PHE A 440 9.38 9.29 27.12
C PHE A 440 9.80 7.98 27.81
N ASN A 441 10.57 8.06 28.89
CA ASN A 441 11.15 6.89 29.59
C ASN A 441 10.13 5.97 30.30
N ASP A 442 8.83 6.19 30.08
CA ASP A 442 7.71 5.46 30.65
C ASP A 442 7.21 4.35 29.70
N ALA A 443 6.10 3.69 30.07
CA ALA A 443 5.36 2.78 29.18
C ALA A 443 4.95 3.40 27.82
N ARG A 444 4.97 4.73 27.68
CA ARG A 444 4.77 5.45 26.41
C ARG A 444 5.85 5.17 25.36
N ALA A 445 7.02 4.62 25.74
CA ALA A 445 8.03 4.13 24.81
C ALA A 445 7.67 2.80 24.13
N ALA A 446 6.75 1.99 24.67
CA ALA A 446 6.47 0.64 24.16
C ALA A 446 6.11 0.57 22.65
N PRO A 447 5.41 1.55 22.03
CA PRO A 447 5.15 1.54 20.59
C PRO A 447 6.38 1.81 19.69
N ALA A 448 7.57 2.04 20.25
CA ALA A 448 8.77 2.32 19.45
C ALA A 448 9.25 1.10 18.65
N ASP A 449 9.16 -0.12 19.21
CA ASP A 449 9.63 -1.35 18.53
C ASP A 449 8.88 -1.59 17.21
N GLU A 450 7.55 -1.42 17.22
CA GLU A 450 6.69 -1.60 16.06
C GLU A 450 7.04 -0.60 14.94
N ARG A 451 7.42 0.63 15.32
CA ARG A 451 7.86 1.66 14.37
C ARG A 451 9.24 1.37 13.80
N TYR A 452 10.15 0.79 14.58
CA TYR A 452 11.43 0.29 14.04
C TYR A 452 11.25 -0.93 13.11
N LYS A 453 10.30 -1.83 13.40
CA LYS A 453 9.94 -2.93 12.49
C LYS A 453 9.42 -2.39 11.15
N LYS A 454 8.42 -1.49 11.18
CA LYS A 454 7.90 -0.79 9.99
C LYS A 454 8.98 0.00 9.24
N CYS A 455 9.87 0.70 9.95
CA CYS A 455 11.02 1.37 9.34
C CYS A 455 11.90 0.38 8.56
N THR A 456 12.24 -0.76 9.15
CA THR A 456 13.06 -1.81 8.53
C THR A 456 12.37 -2.37 7.28
N GLU A 457 11.07 -2.69 7.37
CA GLU A 457 10.24 -3.16 6.24
C GLU A 457 10.26 -2.17 5.06
N PHE A 458 10.11 -0.87 5.31
CA PHE A 458 10.14 0.15 4.26
C PHE A 458 11.54 0.35 3.64
N ILE A 459 12.62 0.20 4.40
CA ILE A 459 13.99 0.22 3.84
C ILE A 459 14.25 -1.03 2.99
N GLU A 460 13.80 -2.21 3.42
CA GLU A 460 13.91 -3.43 2.61
C GLU A 460 13.09 -3.35 1.32
N LEU A 461 11.91 -2.72 1.36
CA LEU A 461 11.12 -2.46 0.15
C LEU A 461 11.83 -1.45 -0.78
N ALA A 462 12.53 -0.45 -0.24
CA ALA A 462 13.35 0.47 -1.02
C ALA A 462 14.56 -0.25 -1.66
N MET A 463 15.22 -1.15 -0.93
CA MET A 463 16.33 -1.97 -1.43
C MET A 463 15.88 -2.97 -2.49
N LYS A 464 14.67 -3.53 -2.38
CA LYS A 464 14.05 -4.40 -3.42
C LYS A 464 13.65 -3.63 -4.68
N LYS A 465 13.48 -2.29 -4.59
CA LYS A 465 13.13 -1.42 -5.72
C LYS A 465 14.33 -0.79 -6.42
N SER A 466 15.36 -0.35 -5.68
CA SER A 466 16.50 0.32 -6.29
C SER A 466 17.30 -0.63 -7.21
N ARG A 467 17.56 -0.19 -8.44
CA ARG A 467 18.16 -1.04 -9.49
C ARG A 467 19.66 -1.31 -9.31
N LYS A 468 20.29 -0.74 -8.28
CA LYS A 468 21.71 -0.86 -7.94
C LYS A 468 21.86 -0.99 -6.44
N GLU A 469 22.87 -1.73 -5.97
CA GLU A 469 23.14 -1.84 -4.54
C GLU A 469 23.52 -0.47 -3.95
N ASN A 470 22.59 0.15 -3.23
CA ASN A 470 22.81 1.43 -2.59
C ASN A 470 23.36 1.23 -1.17
N VAL A 471 24.68 1.43 -1.03
CA VAL A 471 25.42 1.33 0.25
C VAL A 471 24.78 2.20 1.36
N LEU A 472 24.16 3.33 1.01
CA LEU A 472 23.48 4.19 1.99
C LEU A 472 22.19 3.56 2.52
N LEU A 473 21.38 2.90 1.67
CA LEU A 473 20.19 2.17 2.13
C LEU A 473 20.59 1.01 3.05
N ARG A 474 21.62 0.24 2.67
CA ARG A 474 22.11 -0.89 3.47
C ARG A 474 22.70 -0.45 4.81
N TYR A 475 23.38 0.70 4.86
CA TYR A 475 23.82 1.33 6.11
C TYR A 475 22.63 1.83 6.96
N ASN A 476 21.64 2.49 6.36
CA ASN A 476 20.45 2.96 7.09
C ASN A 476 19.64 1.81 7.71
N TRP A 477 19.56 0.66 7.03
CA TRP A 477 18.98 -0.57 7.56
C TRP A 477 19.78 -1.12 8.75
N CYS A 478 21.12 -1.18 8.65
CA CYS A 478 22.00 -1.57 9.78
C CYS A 478 21.83 -0.63 10.99
N MET A 479 21.79 0.69 10.75
CA MET A 479 21.51 1.70 11.78
C MET A 479 20.15 1.48 12.44
N THR A 480 19.11 1.20 11.64
CA THR A 480 17.75 0.94 12.14
C THR A 480 17.72 -0.30 13.03
N LYS A 481 18.38 -1.40 12.61
CA LYS A 481 18.53 -2.61 13.44
C LYS A 481 19.29 -2.36 14.75
N LEU A 482 20.36 -1.55 14.74
CA LEU A 482 21.07 -1.16 15.96
C LEU A 482 20.19 -0.33 16.91
N HIS A 483 19.38 0.59 16.41
CA HIS A 483 18.45 1.36 17.23
C HIS A 483 17.29 0.51 17.76
N ALA A 484 16.72 -0.38 16.94
CA ALA A 484 15.70 -1.35 17.36
C ALA A 484 16.20 -2.24 18.51
N ALA A 485 17.42 -2.77 18.40
CA ALA A 485 18.04 -3.56 19.45
C ALA A 485 18.28 -2.74 20.73
N ASN A 486 18.78 -1.50 20.62
CA ASN A 486 18.89 -0.60 21.77
C ASN A 486 17.55 -0.40 22.48
N CYS A 487 16.45 -0.21 21.74
CA CYS A 487 15.12 -0.04 22.31
C CYS A 487 14.67 -1.27 23.12
N VAL A 488 14.81 -2.47 22.55
CA VAL A 488 14.49 -3.76 23.21
C VAL A 488 15.34 -4.00 24.46
N LEU A 489 16.64 -3.68 24.42
CA LEU A 489 17.52 -3.81 25.59
C LEU A 489 17.13 -2.81 26.70
N GLN A 490 16.82 -1.56 26.34
CA GLN A 490 16.37 -0.51 27.26
C GLN A 490 14.98 -0.74 27.85
N LYS A 491 14.18 -1.71 27.40
CA LYS A 491 12.92 -2.09 28.05
C LYS A 491 13.11 -2.40 29.54
N LEU A 492 14.21 -3.09 29.86
CA LEU A 492 14.54 -3.48 31.24
C LEU A 492 14.73 -2.25 32.14
N THR A 493 15.39 -1.19 31.66
CA THR A 493 15.60 0.06 32.42
C THR A 493 14.35 0.96 32.46
N ARG A 494 13.38 0.74 31.57
CA ARG A 494 12.08 1.43 31.53
C ARG A 494 10.96 0.68 32.28
N ASN A 495 11.28 -0.43 32.97
CA ASN A 495 10.30 -1.35 33.57
C ASN A 495 9.24 -1.90 32.57
N ILE A 496 9.59 -1.96 31.28
CA ILE A 496 8.73 -2.52 30.23
C ILE A 496 9.04 -4.01 30.10
N ARG A 497 8.00 -4.86 30.05
CA ARG A 497 8.17 -6.29 29.80
C ARG A 497 8.70 -6.53 28.38
N ARG A 498 9.75 -7.35 28.28
CA ARG A 498 10.27 -7.94 27.03
C ARG A 498 10.02 -9.45 27.00
N THR A 499 10.19 -10.08 25.85
CA THR A 499 10.16 -11.54 25.67
C THR A 499 11.52 -12.07 25.25
N ALA A 500 11.81 -13.36 25.45
CA ALA A 500 13.05 -13.94 24.94
C ALA A 500 13.15 -13.84 23.40
N GLN A 501 12.01 -13.97 22.69
CA GLN A 501 11.97 -13.81 21.23
C GLN A 501 12.38 -12.40 20.78
N GLU A 502 11.91 -11.33 21.44
CA GLU A 502 12.33 -9.96 21.10
C GLU A 502 13.85 -9.76 21.24
N VAL A 503 14.46 -10.34 22.28
CA VAL A 503 15.91 -10.28 22.50
C VAL A 503 16.66 -11.12 21.46
N GLN A 504 16.12 -12.28 21.06
CA GLN A 504 16.67 -13.11 19.99
C GLN A 504 16.59 -12.41 18.62
N ASP A 505 15.45 -11.80 18.27
CA ASP A 505 15.27 -11.04 17.03
C ASP A 505 16.26 -9.85 16.96
N ALA A 506 16.42 -9.14 18.08
CA ALA A 506 17.38 -8.04 18.22
C ALA A 506 18.83 -8.53 18.06
N LEU A 507 19.19 -9.65 18.70
CA LEU A 507 20.51 -10.27 18.57
C LEU A 507 20.81 -10.68 17.12
N ASN A 508 19.88 -11.40 16.48
CA ASN A 508 19.99 -11.82 15.08
C ASN A 508 20.22 -10.61 14.16
N GLY A 509 19.45 -9.53 14.35
CA GLY A 509 19.57 -8.31 13.57
C GLY A 509 20.91 -7.57 13.75
N LEU A 510 21.52 -7.63 14.94
CA LEU A 510 22.86 -7.08 15.19
C LEU A 510 23.95 -7.93 14.54
N GLU A 511 23.92 -9.24 14.72
CA GLU A 511 24.91 -10.16 14.14
C GLU A 511 24.88 -10.16 12.62
N GLU A 512 23.70 -9.99 12.00
CA GLU A 512 23.55 -9.78 10.57
C GLU A 512 24.07 -8.41 10.09
N SER A 513 23.89 -7.34 10.89
CA SER A 513 24.31 -5.98 10.52
C SER A 513 25.83 -5.76 10.63
N LEU A 514 26.49 -6.44 11.58
CA LEU A 514 27.92 -6.31 11.85
C LEU A 514 28.84 -6.58 10.64
N PRO A 515 28.71 -7.67 9.86
CA PRO A 515 29.59 -7.94 8.71
C PRO A 515 29.43 -6.91 7.58
N TYR A 516 28.23 -6.38 7.33
CA TYR A 516 28.03 -5.36 6.29
C TYR A 516 28.78 -4.07 6.60
N VAL A 517 28.76 -3.60 7.84
CA VAL A 517 29.49 -2.38 8.21
C VAL A 517 31.01 -2.62 8.25
N GLN A 518 31.45 -3.84 8.55
CA GLN A 518 32.85 -4.24 8.41
C GLN A 518 33.33 -4.26 6.95
N THR A 519 32.53 -4.77 6.00
CA THR A 519 32.91 -4.72 4.58
C THR A 519 32.90 -3.30 4.02
N PHE A 520 32.01 -2.41 4.49
CA PHE A 520 32.09 -0.98 4.16
C PHE A 520 33.39 -0.32 4.67
N LEU A 521 33.88 -0.74 5.84
CA LEU A 521 35.16 -0.27 6.38
C LEU A 521 36.37 -0.84 5.61
N GLN A 522 36.31 -2.09 5.16
CA GLN A 522 37.30 -2.66 4.24
C GLN A 522 37.30 -1.90 2.90
N TRP A 523 36.12 -1.62 2.32
CA TRP A 523 36.01 -0.85 1.09
C TRP A 523 36.57 0.59 1.23
N LYS A 524 36.53 1.18 2.43
CA LYS A 524 37.24 2.45 2.73
C LYS A 524 38.76 2.29 2.67
N THR A 525 39.35 1.20 3.18
CA THR A 525 40.82 0.98 3.09
C THR A 525 41.24 0.66 1.65
N GLU A 526 40.39 -0.01 0.88
CA GLU A 526 40.50 -0.20 -0.59
C GLU A 526 40.28 1.10 -1.40
N LYS A 527 40.09 2.25 -0.75
CA LYS A 527 39.87 3.59 -1.35
C LYS A 527 38.60 3.73 -2.22
N LYS A 528 37.61 2.83 -2.09
CA LYS A 528 36.30 2.97 -2.75
C LYS A 528 35.55 4.18 -2.18
N ARG A 529 34.85 4.93 -3.06
CA ARG A 529 34.09 6.14 -2.67
C ARG A 529 32.79 5.78 -1.97
N ILE A 530 32.84 5.67 -0.63
CA ILE A 530 31.67 5.50 0.24
C ILE A 530 31.28 6.85 0.87
N PRO A 531 30.00 7.28 0.82
CA PRO A 531 29.53 8.60 1.27
C PRO A 531 29.36 8.75 2.80
N ILE A 532 29.77 7.76 3.59
CA ILE A 532 29.69 7.72 5.05
C ILE A 532 31.07 8.06 5.65
N THR A 533 31.14 8.70 6.82
CA THR A 533 32.45 9.00 7.47
C THR A 533 33.08 7.75 8.10
N THR A 534 34.40 7.72 8.27
CA THR A 534 35.08 6.58 8.92
C THR A 534 34.84 6.52 10.43
N SER A 535 34.56 7.65 11.09
CA SER A 535 34.13 7.66 12.49
C SER A 535 32.83 6.86 12.64
N MET A 536 31.77 7.28 11.93
CA MET A 536 30.43 6.67 12.06
C MET A 536 30.39 5.16 11.77
N LEU A 537 31.34 4.63 10.99
CA LEU A 537 31.50 3.19 10.76
C LEU A 537 32.19 2.49 11.96
N ASN A 538 33.23 3.09 12.53
CA ASN A 538 33.88 2.60 13.76
C ASN A 538 32.93 2.68 14.96
N ASP A 539 32.25 3.81 15.12
CA ASP A 539 31.31 4.09 16.21
C ASP A 539 30.16 3.07 16.19
N PHE A 540 29.61 2.78 14.99
CA PHE A 540 28.64 1.69 14.80
C PHE A 540 29.20 0.33 15.20
N VAL A 541 30.41 -0.04 14.76
CA VAL A 541 31.00 -1.36 15.05
C VAL A 541 31.28 -1.52 16.55
N ALA A 542 31.66 -0.44 17.25
CA ALA A 542 31.83 -0.45 18.71
C ALA A 542 30.50 -0.68 19.44
N HIS A 543 29.47 0.12 19.14
CA HIS A 543 28.14 0.00 19.75
C HIS A 543 27.48 -1.35 19.42
N CYS A 544 27.59 -1.83 18.17
CA CYS A 544 27.03 -3.11 17.75
C CYS A 544 27.66 -4.28 18.53
N LYS A 545 28.99 -4.30 18.71
CA LYS A 545 29.67 -5.34 19.50
C LYS A 545 29.24 -5.36 20.97
N ALA A 546 29.21 -4.19 21.63
CA ALA A 546 28.77 -4.08 23.02
C ALA A 546 27.30 -4.53 23.19
N ASN A 547 26.44 -4.18 22.24
CA ASN A 547 25.03 -4.60 22.25
C ASN A 547 24.86 -6.10 21.98
N ILE A 548 25.74 -6.75 21.20
CA ILE A 548 25.72 -8.21 21.00
C ILE A 548 26.06 -8.94 22.30
N GLU A 549 27.06 -8.47 23.07
CA GLU A 549 27.38 -9.06 24.39
C GLU A 549 26.23 -8.86 25.41
N SER A 550 25.68 -7.65 25.48
CA SER A 550 24.51 -7.35 26.33
C SER A 550 23.29 -8.20 25.95
N ALA A 551 22.97 -8.31 24.66
CA ALA A 551 21.85 -9.12 24.18
C ALA A 551 22.04 -10.61 24.49
N LYS A 552 23.26 -11.16 24.39
CA LYS A 552 23.54 -12.56 24.74
C LYS A 552 23.37 -12.83 26.24
N SER A 553 23.81 -11.92 27.11
CA SER A 553 23.57 -12.05 28.56
C SER A 553 22.07 -12.01 28.88
N HIS A 554 21.37 -10.99 28.35
CA HIS A 554 19.94 -10.81 28.59
C HIS A 554 19.07 -11.92 28.00
N LEU A 555 19.46 -12.51 26.86
CA LEU A 555 18.79 -13.69 26.30
C LEU A 555 18.83 -14.87 27.28
N GLY A 556 19.99 -15.13 27.88
CA GLY A 556 20.12 -16.17 28.92
C GLY A 556 19.26 -15.90 30.15
N GLU A 557 19.17 -14.64 30.59
CA GLU A 557 18.29 -14.22 31.68
C GLU A 557 16.80 -14.42 31.37
N GLU A 558 16.32 -13.96 30.20
CA GLU A 558 14.90 -14.11 29.85
C GLU A 558 14.53 -15.57 29.55
N LEU A 559 15.39 -16.36 28.89
CA LEU A 559 15.15 -17.79 28.67
C LEU A 559 15.04 -18.57 29.98
N LYS A 560 15.85 -18.21 30.99
CA LYS A 560 15.77 -18.79 32.33
C LYS A 560 14.46 -18.41 33.03
N LYS A 561 14.06 -17.14 33.00
CA LYS A 561 12.74 -16.72 33.54
C LYS A 561 11.59 -17.43 32.81
N GLU A 562 11.72 -17.65 31.50
CA GLU A 562 10.71 -18.37 30.72
C GLU A 562 10.69 -19.87 30.98
N SER A 563 11.79 -20.53 31.37
CA SER A 563 11.78 -21.92 31.85
C SER A 563 11.20 -22.03 33.26
N GLU A 564 11.67 -21.21 34.20
CA GLU A 564 11.15 -21.14 35.58
C GLU A 564 9.63 -20.85 35.59
N ALA A 565 9.17 -19.89 34.76
CA ALA A 565 7.75 -19.60 34.61
C ALA A 565 6.97 -20.67 33.85
N ARG A 566 7.60 -21.60 33.12
CA ARG A 566 6.93 -22.79 32.53
C ARG A 566 6.81 -23.89 33.58
N GLU A 567 7.91 -24.19 34.27
CA GLU A 567 7.98 -25.17 35.36
C GLU A 567 6.98 -24.84 36.48
N PHE A 568 6.90 -23.57 36.89
CA PHE A 568 5.92 -23.10 37.87
C PHE A 568 4.47 -23.29 37.41
N ARG A 569 4.15 -23.00 36.13
CA ARG A 569 2.81 -23.25 35.56
C ARG A 569 2.47 -24.74 35.49
N GLU A 570 3.45 -25.60 35.24
CA GLU A 570 3.24 -27.05 35.23
C GLU A 570 3.10 -27.62 36.64
N MET A 571 3.87 -27.13 37.63
CA MET A 571 3.63 -27.46 39.04
C MET A 571 2.23 -27.03 39.50
N GLN A 572 1.74 -25.84 39.13
CA GLN A 572 0.37 -25.42 39.42
C GLN A 572 -0.68 -26.33 38.79
N ARG A 573 -0.46 -26.85 37.58
CA ARG A 573 -1.35 -27.83 36.94
C ARG A 573 -1.35 -29.17 37.67
N ILE A 574 -0.17 -29.68 38.04
CA ILE A 574 -0.02 -30.93 38.79
C ILE A 574 -0.68 -30.79 40.17
N GLU A 575 -0.49 -29.66 40.86
CA GLU A 575 -1.11 -29.38 42.16
C GLU A 575 -2.64 -29.27 42.06
N ALA A 576 -3.16 -28.59 41.03
CA ALA A 576 -4.60 -28.50 40.78
C ALA A 576 -5.21 -29.88 40.49
N ALA A 577 -4.61 -30.67 39.60
CA ALA A 577 -5.05 -32.03 39.28
C ALA A 577 -4.91 -33.01 40.47
N SER A 578 -3.94 -32.78 41.35
CA SER A 578 -3.81 -33.54 42.61
C SER A 578 -4.95 -33.20 43.57
N LYS A 579 -5.27 -31.91 43.76
CA LYS A 579 -6.39 -31.45 44.61
C LYS A 579 -7.75 -31.87 44.05
N GLU A 580 -7.88 -31.99 42.74
CA GLU A 580 -9.09 -32.50 42.08
C GLU A 580 -9.28 -34.00 42.37
N LYS A 581 -8.23 -34.82 42.20
CA LYS A 581 -8.24 -36.25 42.56
C LYS A 581 -8.44 -36.48 44.05
N GLU A 582 -7.86 -35.66 44.91
CA GLU A 582 -8.03 -35.73 46.35
C GLU A 582 -9.50 -35.49 46.76
N LYS A 583 -10.16 -34.49 46.16
CA LYS A 583 -11.62 -34.26 46.31
C LYS A 583 -12.46 -35.41 45.76
N GLU A 584 -12.06 -36.00 44.63
CA GLU A 584 -12.76 -37.17 44.06
C GLU A 584 -12.70 -38.36 45.02
N ILE A 585 -11.51 -38.68 45.55
CA ILE A 585 -11.29 -39.74 46.54
C ILE A 585 -12.06 -39.43 47.83
N GLU A 586 -12.04 -38.19 48.32
CA GLU A 586 -12.81 -37.81 49.51
C GLU A 586 -14.33 -37.99 49.30
N MET A 587 -14.83 -37.67 48.10
CA MET A 587 -16.24 -37.88 47.73
C MET A 587 -16.58 -39.39 47.64
N GLN A 588 -15.69 -40.21 47.08
CA GLN A 588 -15.86 -41.67 47.05
C GLN A 588 -15.89 -42.26 48.48
N VAL A 589 -14.96 -41.85 49.34
CA VAL A 589 -14.89 -42.28 50.74
C VAL A 589 -16.10 -41.79 51.57
N LYS A 590 -16.65 -40.60 51.29
CA LYS A 590 -17.91 -40.13 51.89
C LYS A 590 -19.09 -41.04 51.49
N LYS A 591 -19.25 -41.31 50.19
CA LYS A 591 -20.28 -42.22 49.66
C LYS A 591 -20.18 -43.64 50.25
N GLU A 592 -18.96 -44.19 50.36
CA GLU A 592 -18.72 -45.51 50.98
C GLU A 592 -19.09 -45.52 52.48
N LYS A 593 -18.70 -44.48 53.24
CA LYS A 593 -19.06 -44.33 54.65
C LYS A 593 -20.57 -44.17 54.85
N GLU A 594 -21.26 -43.52 53.93
CA GLU A 594 -22.73 -43.37 53.95
C GLU A 594 -23.44 -44.68 53.60
N ALA A 595 -23.00 -45.39 52.56
CA ALA A 595 -23.49 -46.73 52.24
C ALA A 595 -23.36 -47.68 53.44
N ARG A 596 -22.17 -47.75 54.05
CA ARG A 596 -21.92 -48.58 55.24
C ARG A 596 -22.75 -48.18 56.46
N LYS A 597 -23.08 -46.88 56.62
CA LYS A 597 -24.04 -46.41 57.65
C LYS A 597 -25.47 -46.88 57.35
N MET A 598 -25.89 -46.89 56.08
CA MET A 598 -27.20 -47.39 55.67
C MET A 598 -27.32 -48.90 55.82
N GLU A 599 -26.32 -49.68 55.42
CA GLU A 599 -26.24 -51.12 55.66
C GLU A 599 -26.32 -51.46 57.16
N ALA A 600 -25.61 -50.71 58.01
CA ALA A 600 -25.67 -50.89 59.46
C ALA A 600 -27.04 -50.52 60.06
N ARG A 601 -27.74 -49.53 59.50
CA ARG A 601 -29.13 -49.20 59.86
C ARG A 601 -30.09 -50.30 59.45
N GLU A 602 -29.98 -50.82 58.23
CA GLU A 602 -30.79 -51.95 57.75
C GLU A 602 -30.55 -53.21 58.59
N TYR A 603 -29.30 -53.55 58.89
CA TYR A 603 -28.98 -54.70 59.74
C TYR A 603 -29.62 -54.57 61.13
N ARG A 604 -29.53 -53.39 61.76
CA ARG A 604 -30.23 -53.09 63.03
C ARG A 604 -31.74 -53.17 62.89
N ALA A 605 -32.32 -52.72 61.78
CA ALA A 605 -33.76 -52.79 61.53
C ALA A 605 -34.25 -54.24 61.36
N ARG A 606 -33.52 -55.06 60.60
CA ARG A 606 -33.80 -56.51 60.44
C ARG A 606 -33.72 -57.23 61.79
N ALA A 607 -32.69 -56.97 62.59
CA ALA A 607 -32.55 -57.54 63.93
C ALA A 607 -33.62 -57.04 64.94
N LYS A 608 -34.14 -55.81 64.78
CA LYS A 608 -35.33 -55.34 65.53
C LYS A 608 -36.61 -56.07 65.08
N MET A 609 -36.85 -56.23 63.78
CA MET A 609 -38.00 -56.98 63.25
C MET A 609 -37.99 -58.45 63.69
N GLU A 610 -36.83 -59.10 63.70
CA GLU A 610 -36.67 -60.48 64.17
C GLU A 610 -37.06 -60.63 65.65
N LYS A 611 -36.67 -59.67 66.51
CA LYS A 611 -37.10 -59.61 67.91
C LYS A 611 -38.60 -59.33 68.07
N VAL A 612 -39.17 -58.44 67.25
CA VAL A 612 -40.63 -58.17 67.27
C VAL A 612 -41.41 -59.42 66.88
N ASN A 613 -40.98 -60.14 65.85
CA ASN A 613 -41.60 -61.41 65.44
C ASN A 613 -41.53 -62.47 66.55
N ALA A 614 -40.41 -62.58 67.27
CA ALA A 614 -40.29 -63.48 68.41
C ALA A 614 -41.24 -63.11 69.57
N LEU A 615 -41.35 -61.82 69.89
CA LEU A 615 -42.28 -61.33 70.91
C LEU A 615 -43.76 -61.50 70.53
N LEU A 616 -44.09 -61.45 69.23
CA LEU A 616 -45.43 -61.70 68.73
C LEU A 616 -45.89 -63.14 69.08
N VAL A 617 -45.00 -64.11 68.85
CA VAL A 617 -45.23 -65.54 69.15
C VAL A 617 -45.42 -65.77 70.66
N ASP A 618 -44.64 -65.08 71.51
CA ASP A 618 -44.82 -65.15 72.98
C ASP A 618 -46.13 -64.49 73.45
N TRP A 619 -46.59 -63.42 72.77
CA TRP A 619 -47.83 -62.72 73.16
C TRP A 619 -49.08 -63.52 72.81
N ASP A 620 -49.12 -64.15 71.62
CA ASP A 620 -50.15 -65.14 71.25
C ASP A 620 -50.26 -66.28 72.28
N LEU A 621 -49.13 -66.66 72.90
CA LEU A 621 -49.06 -67.68 73.93
C LEU A 621 -49.56 -67.20 75.31
N GLN A 622 -49.51 -65.89 75.58
CA GLN A 622 -50.00 -65.30 76.82
C GLN A 622 -51.49 -64.95 76.78
N GLU A 623 -52.00 -64.48 75.63
CA GLU A 623 -53.41 -64.10 75.49
C GLU A 623 -54.34 -65.31 75.70
N GLN A 624 -53.92 -66.49 75.25
CA GLN A 624 -54.56 -67.79 75.52
C GLN A 624 -54.59 -68.14 77.03
N ARG A 625 -53.59 -67.72 77.82
CA ARG A 625 -53.54 -67.97 79.27
C ARG A 625 -54.46 -67.03 80.05
N GLN A 626 -54.47 -65.73 79.71
CA GLN A 626 -55.31 -64.75 80.42
C GLN A 626 -56.82 -65.00 80.20
N LYS A 627 -57.21 -65.48 79.01
CA LYS A 627 -58.57 -65.93 78.73
C LYS A 627 -59.03 -67.09 79.62
N ALA A 628 -58.12 -67.89 80.18
CA ALA A 628 -58.43 -68.97 81.12
C ALA A 628 -58.56 -68.51 82.59
N GLU A 629 -57.84 -67.46 83.01
CA GLU A 629 -57.92 -66.97 84.41
C GLU A 629 -59.15 -66.11 84.69
N ASN A 630 -59.54 -65.23 83.76
CA ASN A 630 -60.66 -64.30 83.99
C ASN A 630 -62.02 -65.00 84.14
N ALA A 631 -62.14 -66.28 83.77
CA ALA A 631 -63.30 -67.12 84.05
C ALA A 631 -63.46 -67.50 85.54
N LYS A 632 -62.39 -67.42 86.36
CA LYS A 632 -62.39 -67.91 87.76
C LYS A 632 -62.79 -66.87 88.82
N LYS A 633 -62.66 -65.57 88.56
CA LYS A 633 -62.79 -64.50 89.59
C LYS A 633 -64.19 -63.87 89.69
N ARG A 634 -65.26 -64.64 89.46
CA ARG A 634 -66.67 -64.16 89.42
C ARG A 634 -67.59 -64.71 90.53
N LYS A 635 -67.04 -64.90 91.74
CA LYS A 635 -67.79 -65.21 92.97
C LYS A 635 -67.26 -64.37 94.14
N GLU A 636 -68.16 -64.09 95.09
CA GLU A 636 -67.99 -63.32 96.34
C GLU A 636 -67.97 -61.78 96.16
N GLY A 637 -68.56 -61.05 97.13
CA GLY A 637 -68.76 -59.57 97.16
C GLY A 637 -68.03 -58.93 98.36
N ILE A 638 -68.39 -57.80 99.00
CA ILE A 638 -69.51 -56.81 98.93
C ILE A 638 -69.15 -55.67 99.95
N MET A 639 -69.55 -54.38 99.99
CA MET A 639 -70.56 -53.49 99.35
C MET A 639 -70.08 -52.00 99.46
N GLY A 640 -70.80 -51.04 98.84
CA GLY A 640 -70.73 -49.58 99.12
C GLY A 640 -69.66 -48.79 98.33
N ASP A 641 -69.87 -47.53 97.93
CA ASP A 641 -71.06 -46.66 97.91
C ASP A 641 -71.03 -45.73 96.67
N ALA A 642 -72.13 -45.04 96.35
CA ALA A 642 -72.25 -44.13 95.20
C ALA A 642 -72.86 -42.76 95.60
N PRO A 643 -72.70 -41.70 94.78
CA PRO A 643 -73.82 -41.39 93.88
C PRO A 643 -73.47 -40.78 92.49
N LEU A 644 -74.55 -40.59 91.73
CA LEU A 644 -74.78 -39.85 90.47
C LEU A 644 -73.96 -38.55 90.29
N GLY A 645 -73.72 -38.04 89.07
CA GLY A 645 -74.14 -38.49 87.73
C GLY A 645 -74.59 -37.32 86.83
N THR A 646 -74.92 -37.58 85.55
CA THR A 646 -75.55 -36.65 84.56
C THR A 646 -74.76 -35.38 84.15
N MET A 647 -74.93 -34.74 82.98
CA MET A 647 -75.26 -35.18 81.61
C MET A 647 -75.08 -33.98 80.62
N VAL A 648 -74.96 -34.25 79.31
CA VAL A 648 -75.55 -33.46 78.19
C VAL A 648 -75.03 -32.03 77.87
N THR A 649 -74.40 -31.91 76.68
CA THR A 649 -74.35 -30.75 75.72
C THR A 649 -73.77 -29.39 76.17
N GLU A 650 -73.48 -28.41 75.29
CA GLU A 650 -73.04 -28.27 73.86
C GLU A 650 -73.18 -26.75 73.53
N ASP A 651 -72.22 -26.16 72.81
CA ASP A 651 -72.20 -24.78 72.25
C ASP A 651 -72.46 -23.54 73.15
N GLY A 652 -71.76 -22.40 72.89
CA GLY A 652 -72.18 -21.12 73.54
C GLY A 652 -71.32 -19.85 73.61
N ILE A 653 -70.42 -19.54 72.68
CA ILE A 653 -70.19 -18.16 72.13
C ILE A 653 -69.89 -16.97 73.11
N TYR A 654 -68.65 -16.42 73.02
CA TYR A 654 -68.13 -15.08 73.50
C TYR A 654 -68.23 -14.76 75.02
N ASP A 655 -67.25 -14.12 75.68
CA ASP A 655 -66.69 -12.78 75.43
C ASP A 655 -65.19 -12.63 75.86
N THR A 656 -64.69 -11.40 75.88
CA THR A 656 -63.31 -10.90 75.98
C THR A 656 -62.70 -10.82 77.39
N GLY A 657 -61.36 -10.67 77.48
CA GLY A 657 -60.75 -9.91 78.60
C GLY A 657 -59.41 -10.35 79.22
N VAL A 658 -58.28 -9.94 78.60
CA VAL A 658 -57.00 -9.57 79.27
C VAL A 658 -56.19 -10.63 80.08
N ASN A 659 -55.12 -11.10 79.43
CA ASN A 659 -53.74 -11.32 79.95
C ASN A 659 -53.49 -11.74 81.43
N GLN A 660 -53.08 -13.00 81.62
CA GLN A 660 -51.72 -13.34 82.09
C GLN A 660 -51.38 -14.79 81.67
N ALA A 661 -50.13 -15.07 81.31
CA ALA A 661 -49.78 -16.23 80.49
C ALA A 661 -49.17 -17.41 81.28
N GLU A 662 -50.04 -18.19 81.94
CA GLU A 662 -49.70 -19.54 82.42
C GLU A 662 -50.76 -20.57 81.98
N THR A 663 -50.50 -21.27 80.87
CA THR A 663 -51.08 -22.59 80.61
C THR A 663 -50.02 -23.47 79.93
N ARG A 664 -49.71 -24.61 80.57
CA ARG A 664 -48.68 -25.56 80.17
C ARG A 664 -49.32 -26.96 80.10
N VAL A 665 -48.77 -27.83 79.23
CA VAL A 665 -49.08 -29.27 79.10
C VAL A 665 -50.44 -29.62 78.44
N LEU A 666 -50.51 -30.86 77.92
CA LEU A 666 -51.71 -31.62 77.52
C LEU A 666 -52.35 -31.36 76.13
N PHE A 667 -51.53 -31.53 75.08
CA PHE A 667 -51.82 -32.59 74.10
C PHE A 667 -50.50 -33.20 73.60
N GLY A 668 -49.98 -34.15 74.38
CA GLY A 668 -48.84 -35.00 73.98
C GLY A 668 -49.31 -36.21 73.18
N GLY A 669 -48.46 -36.72 72.31
CA GLY A 669 -48.70 -37.89 71.47
C GLY A 669 -47.39 -38.31 70.83
N ASP A 670 -46.73 -39.28 71.43
CA ASP A 670 -45.27 -39.38 71.37
C ASP A 670 -44.74 -40.17 70.18
N ILE A 671 -43.63 -39.70 69.61
CA ILE A 671 -42.61 -40.55 68.99
C ILE A 671 -41.26 -40.17 69.63
N GLU A 672 -41.03 -40.76 70.80
CA GLU A 672 -39.73 -41.12 71.37
C GLU A 672 -38.88 -41.94 70.36
N THR A 673 -37.54 -42.02 70.39
CA THR A 673 -36.46 -41.54 71.30
C THR A 673 -35.32 -40.90 70.43
N ASP A 674 -34.08 -40.58 70.83
CA ASP A 674 -33.16 -40.99 71.92
C ASP A 674 -31.97 -39.99 72.05
N SER A 675 -31.09 -40.23 73.03
CA SER A 675 -29.75 -39.62 73.27
C SER A 675 -29.65 -38.20 73.82
N ASP A 676 -28.72 -37.89 74.74
CA ASP A 676 -27.90 -38.75 75.64
C ASP A 676 -27.38 -37.89 76.83
N ASP A 677 -26.98 -38.57 77.92
CA ASP A 677 -26.09 -38.15 79.02
C ASP A 677 -26.37 -36.85 79.83
N ASP A 678 -26.82 -37.04 81.07
CA ASP A 678 -26.74 -36.09 82.20
C ASP A 678 -25.59 -36.48 83.17
N ASP A 679 -25.35 -35.65 84.20
CA ASP A 679 -24.37 -35.73 85.32
C ASP A 679 -22.91 -35.24 85.06
N PHE A 680 -22.35 -34.21 85.73
CA PHE A 680 -22.24 -33.85 87.18
C PHE A 680 -20.99 -34.55 87.83
N ASP A 681 -20.01 -33.92 88.51
CA ASP A 681 -19.77 -32.50 88.92
C ASP A 681 -18.24 -32.18 89.08
N PRO A 682 -17.66 -31.57 90.15
CA PRO A 682 -16.83 -30.37 89.98
C PRO A 682 -15.33 -30.53 90.30
N ASN A 683 -14.55 -29.52 89.91
CA ASN A 683 -13.84 -28.71 90.93
C ASN A 683 -13.33 -27.37 90.39
N LYS A 684 -13.63 -26.31 91.16
CA LYS A 684 -13.02 -24.98 91.10
C LYS A 684 -11.86 -24.92 92.13
N PRO A 685 -10.93 -23.96 92.04
CA PRO A 685 -11.15 -22.62 92.62
C PRO A 685 -10.77 -21.49 91.61
N ASP A 686 -11.25 -20.24 91.67
CA ASP A 686 -11.56 -19.30 92.79
C ASP A 686 -10.28 -18.74 93.47
N GLU A 687 -10.08 -17.43 93.71
CA GLU A 687 -10.75 -16.18 93.24
C GLU A 687 -9.70 -15.30 92.47
N GLU A 688 -9.45 -13.98 92.55
CA GLU A 688 -9.92 -12.78 93.28
C GLU A 688 -9.57 -11.51 92.42
N GLU A 689 -9.90 -10.28 92.83
CA GLU A 689 -9.69 -9.02 92.08
C GLU A 689 -8.47 -8.17 92.54
N GLU A 690 -7.73 -7.54 91.60
CA GLU A 690 -7.12 -6.19 91.73
C GLU A 690 -6.96 -5.61 90.30
N LYS A 691 -7.27 -4.36 89.90
CA LYS A 691 -7.29 -2.97 90.44
C LYS A 691 -6.12 -2.09 89.94
N GLY A 692 -6.42 -0.82 89.59
CA GLY A 692 -5.56 0.14 88.88
C GLY A 692 -5.95 0.24 87.40
N GLU A 693 -6.36 1.35 86.77
CA GLU A 693 -5.92 2.77 86.87
C GLU A 693 -4.41 2.94 86.61
N ASP A 694 -3.93 3.84 85.74
CA ASP A 694 -4.52 5.08 85.18
C ASP A 694 -4.09 5.28 83.68
N GLY A 695 -4.71 6.19 82.90
CA GLY A 695 -4.27 6.42 81.50
C GLY A 695 -5.16 7.15 80.47
N SER A 696 -6.25 7.82 80.85
CA SER A 696 -6.97 8.88 80.09
C SER A 696 -7.15 8.83 78.54
N LYS A 697 -8.43 8.74 78.08
CA LYS A 697 -9.15 9.59 77.06
C LYS A 697 -8.52 9.90 75.67
N SER A 698 -9.27 9.98 74.56
CA SER A 698 -10.73 9.81 74.27
C SER A 698 -11.06 9.93 72.75
N GLY A 699 -12.17 9.32 72.30
CA GLY A 699 -12.73 9.41 70.92
C GLY A 699 -12.58 8.09 70.14
N LYS A 700 -13.59 7.38 69.59
CA LYS A 700 -14.99 7.69 69.17
C LYS A 700 -15.08 8.78 68.09
N GLU A 701 -15.87 8.65 67.01
CA GLU A 701 -16.85 7.61 66.55
C GLU A 701 -16.54 7.26 65.07
N ASP A 702 -16.85 6.06 64.53
CA ASP A 702 -18.14 5.58 63.94
C ASP A 702 -18.73 6.56 62.89
N SER A 703 -19.26 6.19 61.71
CA SER A 703 -19.35 4.93 60.94
C SER A 703 -19.53 5.30 59.42
N ASP A 704 -19.94 4.55 58.38
CA ASP A 704 -21.02 3.56 58.14
C ASP A 704 -20.81 2.84 56.77
N GLU A 705 -21.55 1.74 56.55
CA GLU A 705 -22.30 1.33 55.31
C GLU A 705 -21.65 1.41 53.89
N ASP A 706 -21.84 0.45 52.97
CA ASP A 706 -22.41 -0.92 53.04
C ASP A 706 -22.05 -1.75 51.77
N ASP A 707 -22.82 -2.82 51.52
CA ASP A 707 -22.99 -3.59 50.26
C ASP A 707 -21.93 -4.65 49.87
N VAL A 708 -22.30 -5.91 50.13
CA VAL A 708 -21.92 -7.10 49.36
C VAL A 708 -23.22 -7.79 48.94
N PRO A 709 -23.38 -8.16 47.65
CA PRO A 709 -23.48 -9.60 47.37
C PRO A 709 -22.45 -10.08 46.35
N ALA A 710 -22.02 -11.32 46.52
CA ALA A 710 -21.36 -12.10 45.45
C ALA A 710 -22.36 -13.10 44.85
N GLU A 711 -22.07 -13.57 43.63
CA GLU A 711 -22.32 -14.92 43.07
C GLU A 711 -21.76 -14.88 41.61
N THR A 712 -20.78 -15.71 41.20
CA THR A 712 -20.87 -17.09 40.67
C THR A 712 -21.74 -17.23 39.39
N GLU A 713 -21.41 -18.06 38.38
CA GLU A 713 -20.35 -19.07 38.25
C GLU A 713 -19.83 -19.25 36.79
N LYS A 714 -19.30 -20.42 36.41
CA LYS A 714 -18.61 -20.69 35.12
C LYS A 714 -19.33 -21.71 34.20
N THR A 715 -19.44 -21.39 32.91
CA THR A 715 -19.39 -22.33 31.76
C THR A 715 -18.67 -21.64 30.58
N LEU A 716 -17.88 -22.23 29.67
CA LEU A 716 -17.30 -23.58 29.46
C LEU A 716 -17.99 -24.51 28.41
N PHE A 717 -17.43 -24.48 27.19
CA PHE A 717 -17.58 -25.38 26.01
C PHE A 717 -18.92 -25.52 25.28
N GLY A 718 -18.87 -25.40 23.94
CA GLY A 718 -19.93 -25.72 22.97
C GLY A 718 -19.88 -24.81 21.72
N ASP A 719 -19.73 -25.39 20.53
CA ASP A 719 -19.85 -24.71 19.22
C ASP A 719 -21.35 -24.38 18.91
N ASP A 720 -21.77 -23.56 17.93
CA ASP A 720 -21.46 -23.63 16.49
C ASP A 720 -21.98 -22.39 15.68
N SER A 721 -21.50 -22.27 14.43
CA SER A 721 -21.99 -21.58 13.21
C SER A 721 -22.84 -20.28 13.15
N SER A 722 -22.32 -19.32 12.35
CA SER A 722 -22.98 -18.59 11.22
C SER A 722 -23.67 -17.19 11.36
N SER A 723 -23.22 -16.27 10.49
CA SER A 723 -23.91 -15.22 9.69
C SER A 723 -24.94 -14.22 10.27
N SER A 724 -24.55 -12.94 10.36
CA SER A 724 -25.19 -11.73 9.76
C SER A 724 -24.16 -10.59 9.89
N ASP A 725 -23.79 -9.75 8.90
CA ASP A 725 -24.48 -8.96 7.86
C ASP A 725 -25.29 -7.75 8.34
N GLU A 726 -24.82 -6.57 7.90
CA GLU A 726 -25.42 -5.22 7.91
C GLU A 726 -25.80 -4.61 9.29
N SER A 727 -25.83 -3.29 9.52
CA SER A 727 -25.85 -2.11 8.62
C SER A 727 -25.16 -0.88 9.25
N ASP A 728 -25.04 0.22 8.51
CA ASP A 728 -24.57 1.54 8.97
C ASP A 728 -25.44 2.17 10.07
N ASP A 729 -24.88 3.12 10.82
CA ASP A 729 -25.68 4.21 11.40
C ASP A 729 -24.87 5.53 11.54
N GLU A 730 -25.43 6.64 11.06
CA GLU A 730 -24.80 7.98 11.13
C GLU A 730 -25.18 8.71 12.42
N LEU A 731 -24.22 9.31 13.14
CA LEU A 731 -24.53 10.20 14.27
C LEU A 731 -23.90 11.60 14.15
N VAL A 732 -24.70 12.51 13.60
CA VAL A 732 -24.50 13.97 13.56
C VAL A 732 -24.59 14.56 14.99
N PRO A 733 -23.75 15.55 15.37
CA PRO A 733 -23.48 15.85 16.79
C PRO A 733 -24.56 16.66 17.51
N THR A 734 -24.78 16.36 18.79
CA THR A 734 -25.65 17.14 19.68
C THR A 734 -24.92 18.37 20.27
N ASN A 735 -25.66 19.46 20.47
CA ASN A 735 -25.09 20.77 20.83
C ASN A 735 -26.00 21.55 21.80
N LYS A 736 -25.52 21.78 23.03
CA LYS A 736 -25.96 22.72 24.12
C LYS A 736 -25.06 22.42 25.36
N LYS A 737 -24.76 23.34 26.30
CA LYS A 737 -25.19 24.73 26.49
C LYS A 737 -24.14 25.56 27.28
N LYS A 738 -24.14 26.87 27.02
CA LYS A 738 -23.31 27.94 27.62
C LYS A 738 -23.29 27.99 29.17
N LYS A 739 -22.16 28.47 29.72
CA LYS A 739 -22.14 29.54 30.73
C LYS A 739 -21.16 30.65 30.31
N LYS A 740 -21.21 31.84 30.93
CA LYS A 740 -20.60 33.08 30.41
C LYS A 740 -20.16 34.02 31.56
N SER A 741 -19.40 35.06 31.21
CA SER A 741 -18.87 36.16 32.04
C SER A 741 -17.54 35.85 32.76
N LYS A 742 -16.67 36.83 33.04
CA LYS A 742 -16.82 38.31 32.89
C LYS A 742 -15.49 38.97 32.44
N ARG A 743 -15.53 40.27 32.12
CA ARG A 743 -14.37 41.08 31.68
C ARG A 743 -13.44 41.47 32.84
N GLY A 744 -12.20 41.77 32.49
CA GLY A 744 -11.28 42.65 33.21
C GLY A 744 -10.16 43.07 32.26
N ASP A 745 -10.21 44.33 31.80
CA ASP A 745 -9.07 45.02 31.20
C ASP A 745 -8.37 45.79 32.35
N ASP A 746 -7.04 45.94 32.30
CA ASP A 746 -6.29 47.09 32.85
C ASP A 746 -4.81 47.01 32.39
N ASP A 747 -4.22 48.16 32.06
CA ASP A 747 -2.81 48.33 31.67
C ASP A 747 -1.91 48.55 32.91
N GLU A 748 -0.62 48.16 32.84
CA GLU A 748 0.54 49.06 33.11
C GLU A 748 1.91 48.32 33.06
N GLY A 749 2.96 49.03 32.61
CA GLY A 749 4.40 48.71 32.84
C GLY A 749 5.00 47.50 32.08
N GLY A 750 6.04 47.60 31.25
CA GLY A 750 6.73 48.78 30.70
C GLY A 750 8.15 49.05 31.23
N ASP A 751 9.20 48.38 30.73
CA ASP A 751 10.54 49.00 30.64
C ASP A 751 11.46 48.41 29.52
N ASN A 752 11.41 49.04 28.34
CA ASN A 752 12.54 49.76 27.73
C ASN A 752 13.98 49.18 27.85
N LYS A 753 14.56 48.71 26.72
CA LYS A 753 15.71 49.36 26.01
C LYS A 753 16.49 48.41 25.08
N ARG A 754 16.58 48.78 23.79
CA ARG A 754 17.87 49.16 23.13
C ARG A 754 17.63 49.70 21.71
N ARG A 755 17.89 51.00 21.52
CA ARG A 755 18.14 51.61 20.20
C ARG A 755 19.64 51.46 19.86
N ARG A 756 19.97 51.22 18.59
CA ARG A 756 20.59 52.25 17.73
C ARG A 756 20.67 51.82 16.27
N VAL A 757 20.66 52.82 15.39
CA VAL A 757 20.94 52.75 13.95
C VAL A 757 22.04 53.77 13.67
N MET A 758 23.04 53.34 12.90
CA MET A 758 23.98 54.06 12.02
C MET A 758 24.30 52.98 10.94
N GLU A 759 24.24 53.16 9.61
CA GLU A 759 24.61 54.27 8.71
C GLU A 759 26.11 54.58 8.66
N ASP A 760 26.58 54.80 7.43
CA ASP A 760 27.93 55.12 6.94
C ASP A 760 29.10 54.14 7.21
N GLU A 761 29.28 53.16 6.31
CA GLU A 761 30.31 53.18 5.22
C GLU A 761 30.03 52.09 4.14
#